data_AF-A0A8D0GV64-F1
#
_entry.id   AF-A0A8D0GV64-F1
#
_cell.length_a   1.000
_cell.length_b   1.000
_cell.length_c   1.000
_cell.angle_alpha   90.00
_cell.angle_beta   90.00
_cell.angle_gamma   90.00
#
_symmetry.space_group_name_H-M   'P 1'
#
loop_
_entity.id
_entity.type
_entity.pdbx_description
1 polymer ?
#
loop_
_entity_poly.entity_id
_entity_poly.type
_entity_poly.pdbx_seq_one_letter_code
_entity_poly.pdbx_strand_id
1 'polypeptide(L)'
;MFLLPLQVAASLAEQNFTEVWGKKAKDLYGSIWKNFTDTQLKKIIGSIQTLGPSNLPMDKRQQYNTILSEMDNVYSTAKVCPPNQNSNCWALEPEITNIMATSRSYKKLLHAWEGWHNSAGNPLRPKYEEFVTLSNEAYTMDGFKDTGAYWRSWYDSPTFEDDLEQIYHQLEPLYLNLHAFVRRKLYERYGPKYINLKGPIPAHLLGNMWAQQWNNIYDMMTPFPNKPNLDVTSTMVQQNWNATHMFRVSEEFFTSLGLLGMPPEFWEKSMLEKPADGREVVCHASAWDFYNQKDFRIKQCTTVTMEQLFTVHHEMGHIEYYLQYKDQPVTFRSGANPGFHEAIGDVMSLSVSTPGHLKKIGLLSQVTEDAESDINYLLKMALEKIAFLPFGYLIDQWRWNVFSGRTPPSRYNYDWWYLRTKYQGICPPISRNETNFDPGAKYHIPGNTPYIRYFVSFILQFQFHKALCQAANHTGPLHTCDIYKSTEAGAKLSQALRAGSSRPWQEILLDLTGTNKMDAGALLEYFSPVTHWLEQQNNLTKETLGWPDFEWRPPIPEGYPEGIDKVADEAAAKTFLEEYNSTAEVVWNSYTEASWVYNTNITEYNKQIMLEKNLQMSNHTLQYGMKARQFDYSDFQDASIKRILRKLSDIERAALPEGELKEYNQLLSDMETVYSVAKVCRGEKCKALDPELTDTMATSRDYDELLFSWKGWRDASGKQIRSKYKRYVELSNKAARLNGHTDNGAFWRSLYETPTFEADLERIWLQLQPLYLNLHAYVRRALYKKYGAEHANPKGPIPAHLLGNMWAQSWANIFDLVMPYPSASKVDATPAMKSQGWTPRKMFEQSDSFFTSLGLIPMPADFWEKSMLEKPADGREVVCHASAWDFYNRKDFRIKQCTVVNMDDLITVHHEMGHVQYFLQYKDQPISFRDGANPGFHEAIGDVLALSVSTPKHLHSINLLDRVEDNNESDINYLMSIALDKIAFLPFGYLMDQWRWKIFDGRIKEDEYNQQWWNLRLKYQGLCPPAPRSEDDFDPGAKFHIPANVPYVRYFVSFVIQFQFHEALCKAAGHTGPLHKCDIYQSKEAGTLLGNAMKLGYSKPWPEAMQLITEQSNMSANALMAYFQPLTNWLITENMKNEEILGWPEYTWTPYAGRGALESDNRVNFLGMSLGSSQAISGQWILLVLGLLLLIATIVLGVRFSSARNGAHKSSSEMELK
;
A
#
# COMPACT_ATOMS: atom_id res chain seq x y z
N MET A 1 41.67 14.08 -13.39
CA MET A 1 42.59 13.62 -14.46
C MET A 1 44.07 13.93 -14.18
N PHE A 2 44.45 15.07 -13.59
CA PHE A 2 45.87 15.41 -13.31
C PHE A 2 46.55 14.64 -12.15
N LEU A 3 45.80 13.90 -11.32
CA LEU A 3 46.35 13.18 -10.14
C LEU A 3 46.82 11.74 -10.43
N LEU A 4 46.19 11.04 -11.38
CA LEU A 4 46.56 9.68 -11.80
C LEU A 4 48.05 9.55 -12.18
N PRO A 5 48.64 10.47 -12.98
CA PRO A 5 50.05 10.41 -13.32
C PRO A 5 50.99 10.57 -12.11
N LEU A 6 50.58 11.33 -11.09
CA LEU A 6 51.41 11.59 -9.90
C LEU A 6 51.46 10.39 -8.96
N GLN A 7 50.33 9.70 -8.73
CA GLN A 7 50.29 8.49 -7.90
C GLN A 7 51.13 7.38 -8.53
N VAL A 8 50.96 7.13 -9.83
CA VAL A 8 51.77 6.14 -10.57
C VAL A 8 53.25 6.50 -10.53
N ALA A 9 53.61 7.78 -10.72
CA ALA A 9 55.00 8.21 -10.63
C ALA A 9 55.60 8.00 -9.23
N ALA A 10 54.83 8.28 -8.16
CA ALA A 10 55.27 8.03 -6.79
C ALA A 10 55.49 6.54 -6.50
N SER A 11 54.55 5.67 -6.89
CA SER A 11 54.69 4.22 -6.75
C SER A 11 55.87 3.67 -7.55
N LEU A 12 56.12 4.19 -8.76
CA LEU A 12 57.30 3.81 -9.55
C LEU A 12 58.60 4.25 -8.89
N ALA A 13 58.64 5.44 -8.26
CA ALA A 13 59.83 5.91 -7.54
C ALA A 13 60.14 5.04 -6.31
N GLU A 14 59.12 4.68 -5.53
CA GLU A 14 59.24 3.73 -4.41
C GLU A 14 59.70 2.34 -4.90
N GLN A 15 59.05 1.80 -5.92
CA GLN A 15 59.38 0.47 -6.47
C GLN A 15 60.79 0.43 -7.08
N ASN A 16 61.29 1.53 -7.66
CA ASN A 16 62.68 1.63 -8.10
C ASN A 16 63.66 1.55 -6.93
N PHE A 17 63.35 2.19 -5.80
CA PHE A 17 64.15 2.07 -4.57
C PHE A 17 64.15 0.61 -4.07
N THR A 18 62.96 0.00 -4.00
CA THR A 18 62.79 -1.40 -3.58
C THR A 18 63.51 -2.37 -4.52
N GLU A 19 63.47 -2.17 -5.83
CA GLU A 19 64.19 -2.98 -6.80
C GLU A 19 65.70 -2.93 -6.59
N VAL A 20 66.28 -1.73 -6.46
CA VAL A 20 67.74 -1.54 -6.31
C VAL A 20 68.25 -2.25 -5.04
N TRP A 21 67.58 -2.02 -3.90
CA TRP A 21 68.01 -2.61 -2.64
C TRP A 21 67.66 -4.09 -2.53
N GLY A 22 66.49 -4.49 -3.04
CA GLY A 22 66.05 -5.88 -3.04
C GLY A 22 66.91 -6.77 -3.92
N LYS A 23 67.26 -6.34 -5.14
CA LYS A 23 68.21 -7.06 -6.02
C LYS A 23 69.57 -7.18 -5.36
N LYS A 24 70.11 -6.08 -4.82
CA LYS A 24 71.37 -6.10 -4.09
C LYS A 24 71.34 -7.07 -2.90
N ALA A 25 70.24 -7.13 -2.16
CA ALA A 25 70.08 -8.08 -1.07
C ALA A 25 69.99 -9.53 -1.57
N LYS A 26 69.27 -9.80 -2.68
CA LYS A 26 69.21 -11.13 -3.33
C LYS A 26 70.60 -11.58 -3.80
N ASP A 27 71.36 -10.69 -4.45
CA ASP A 27 72.69 -10.99 -4.98
C ASP A 27 73.70 -11.29 -3.86
N LEU A 28 73.70 -10.48 -2.79
CA LEU A 28 74.66 -10.62 -1.69
C LEU A 28 74.30 -11.77 -0.73
N TYR A 29 73.02 -11.98 -0.47
CA TYR A 29 72.58 -12.82 0.65
C TYR A 29 71.54 -13.90 0.28
N GLY A 30 71.06 -13.96 -0.96
CA GLY A 30 69.93 -14.81 -1.36
C GLY A 30 70.12 -16.31 -1.06
N SER A 31 71.35 -16.81 -1.18
CA SER A 31 71.68 -18.22 -0.90
C SER A 31 72.02 -18.52 0.56
N ILE A 32 72.26 -17.50 1.41
CA ILE A 32 72.83 -17.67 2.76
C ILE A 32 72.02 -17.05 3.89
N TRP A 33 71.10 -16.11 3.62
CA TRP A 33 70.40 -15.34 4.67
C TRP A 33 69.61 -16.22 5.64
N LYS A 34 69.06 -17.35 5.17
CA LYS A 34 68.33 -18.30 6.02
C LYS A 34 69.21 -18.93 7.12
N ASN A 35 70.52 -18.95 6.90
CA ASN A 35 71.53 -19.51 7.82
C ASN A 35 72.05 -18.48 8.84
N PHE A 36 71.58 -17.23 8.79
CA PHE A 36 71.97 -16.22 9.76
C PHE A 36 71.46 -16.60 11.15
N THR A 37 72.37 -16.55 12.14
CA THR A 37 72.06 -16.84 13.55
C THR A 37 71.40 -15.67 14.25
N ASP A 38 71.65 -14.44 13.79
CA ASP A 38 70.94 -13.24 14.23
C ASP A 38 69.53 -13.22 13.60
N THR A 39 68.52 -13.39 14.46
CA THR A 39 67.12 -13.47 14.05
C THR A 39 66.58 -12.15 13.53
N GLN A 40 67.06 -11.01 14.03
CA GLN A 40 66.67 -9.69 13.52
C GLN A 40 67.27 -9.44 12.15
N LEU A 41 68.56 -9.72 11.97
CA LEU A 41 69.21 -9.58 10.67
C LEU A 41 68.58 -10.50 9.62
N LYS A 42 68.26 -11.74 10.00
CA LYS A 42 67.54 -12.70 9.15
C LYS A 42 66.18 -12.14 8.70
N LYS A 43 65.42 -11.51 9.60
CA LYS A 43 64.11 -10.92 9.30
C LYS A 43 64.22 -9.67 8.41
N ILE A 44 65.17 -8.79 8.70
CA ILE A 44 65.44 -7.58 7.89
C ILE A 44 65.81 -7.96 6.47
N ILE A 45 66.81 -8.85 6.30
CA ILE A 45 67.28 -9.25 4.96
C ILE A 45 66.18 -10.02 4.20
N GLY A 46 65.44 -10.91 4.88
CA GLY A 46 64.31 -11.61 4.26
C GLY A 46 63.23 -10.64 3.75
N SER A 47 62.93 -9.58 4.51
CA SER A 47 61.97 -8.55 4.11
C SER A 47 62.48 -7.73 2.92
N ILE A 48 63.72 -7.24 2.95
CA ILE A 48 64.30 -6.44 1.85
C ILE A 48 64.39 -7.25 0.54
N GLN A 49 64.62 -8.56 0.63
CA GLN A 49 64.66 -9.46 -0.53
C GLN A 49 63.30 -9.72 -1.17
N THR A 50 62.18 -9.31 -0.57
CA THR A 50 60.85 -9.45 -1.17
C THR A 50 60.51 -8.19 -1.95
N LEU A 51 60.50 -8.26 -3.28
CA LEU A 51 60.35 -7.09 -4.15
C LEU A 51 58.90 -6.79 -4.53
N GLY A 52 58.02 -7.80 -4.52
CA GLY A 52 56.64 -7.71 -4.95
C GLY A 52 56.52 -7.16 -6.39
N PRO A 53 55.67 -6.16 -6.65
CA PRO A 53 55.52 -5.53 -7.99
C PRO A 53 56.83 -5.01 -8.59
N SER A 54 57.84 -4.74 -7.77
CA SER A 54 59.17 -4.32 -8.24
C SER A 54 59.95 -5.43 -8.97
N ASN A 55 59.47 -6.67 -8.94
CA ASN A 55 60.00 -7.74 -9.79
C ASN A 55 59.58 -7.59 -11.26
N LEU A 56 58.46 -6.93 -11.54
CA LEU A 56 57.93 -6.81 -12.88
C LEU A 56 58.84 -5.91 -13.74
N PRO A 57 58.97 -6.21 -15.06
CA PRO A 57 59.50 -5.28 -16.05
C PRO A 57 58.81 -3.91 -15.99
N MET A 58 59.51 -2.84 -16.37
CA MET A 58 59.04 -1.46 -16.19
C MET A 58 57.66 -1.19 -16.83
N ASP A 59 57.41 -1.72 -18.03
CA ASP A 59 56.13 -1.62 -18.73
C ASP A 59 54.99 -2.30 -17.95
N LYS A 60 55.20 -3.55 -17.53
CA LYS A 60 54.23 -4.30 -16.69
C LYS A 60 54.04 -3.67 -15.32
N ARG A 61 55.09 -3.11 -14.73
CA ARG A 61 55.03 -2.40 -13.44
C ARG A 61 54.22 -1.12 -13.54
N GLN A 62 54.43 -0.35 -14.60
CA GLN A 62 53.61 0.84 -14.88
C GLN A 62 52.14 0.46 -15.12
N GLN A 63 51.89 -0.62 -15.86
CA GLN A 63 50.55 -1.17 -16.09
C GLN A 63 49.89 -1.61 -14.77
N TYR A 64 50.60 -2.34 -13.91
CA TYR A 64 50.12 -2.75 -12.57
C TYR A 64 49.63 -1.56 -11.75
N ASN A 65 50.45 -0.50 -11.63
CA ASN A 65 50.10 0.70 -10.87
C ASN A 65 48.97 1.50 -11.54
N THR A 66 48.93 1.52 -12.88
CA THR A 66 47.87 2.20 -13.64
C THR A 66 46.53 1.51 -13.40
N ILE A 67 46.48 0.17 -13.47
CA ILE A 67 45.26 -0.60 -13.22
C ILE A 67 44.74 -0.37 -11.80
N LEU A 68 45.60 -0.40 -10.78
CA LEU A 68 45.21 -0.09 -9.40
C LEU A 68 44.58 1.31 -9.28
N SER A 69 45.24 2.32 -9.84
CA SER A 69 44.74 3.70 -9.79
C SER A 69 43.43 3.89 -10.58
N GLU A 70 43.27 3.18 -11.71
CA GLU A 70 42.02 3.18 -12.47
C GLU A 70 40.88 2.49 -11.72
N MET A 71 41.16 1.37 -11.06
CA MET A 71 40.18 0.66 -10.23
C MET A 71 39.72 1.53 -9.04
N ASP A 72 40.65 2.19 -8.35
CA ASP A 72 40.35 3.16 -7.29
C ASP A 72 39.52 4.34 -7.80
N ASN A 73 39.84 4.85 -9.00
CA ASN A 73 39.10 5.95 -9.62
C ASN A 73 37.66 5.53 -9.99
N VAL A 74 37.47 4.34 -10.56
CA VAL A 74 36.13 3.81 -10.86
C VAL A 74 35.31 3.70 -9.58
N TYR A 75 35.87 3.13 -8.53
CA TYR A 75 35.19 2.98 -7.24
C TYR A 75 34.80 4.32 -6.63
N SER A 76 35.75 5.26 -6.55
CA SER A 76 35.55 6.56 -5.88
C SER A 76 34.65 7.53 -6.64
N THR A 77 34.47 7.35 -7.95
CA THR A 77 33.65 8.24 -8.79
C THR A 77 32.29 7.67 -9.17
N ALA A 78 32.00 6.41 -8.81
CA ALA A 78 30.71 5.76 -9.08
C ALA A 78 29.55 6.49 -8.39
N LYS A 79 28.40 6.55 -9.10
CA LYS A 79 27.16 7.16 -8.61
C LYS A 79 25.95 6.35 -9.06
N VAL A 80 24.87 6.41 -8.30
CA VAL A 80 23.60 5.72 -8.57
C VAL A 80 22.50 6.74 -8.83
N CYS A 81 21.88 6.70 -10.00
CA CYS A 81 20.83 7.65 -10.35
C CYS A 81 19.43 7.06 -10.05
N PRO A 82 18.51 7.81 -9.43
CA PRO A 82 17.11 7.41 -9.32
C PRO A 82 16.46 7.24 -10.71
N PRO A 83 15.42 6.41 -10.83
CA PRO A 83 14.63 6.29 -12.06
C PRO A 83 14.13 7.65 -12.52
N ASN A 84 14.25 7.93 -13.83
CA ASN A 84 13.81 9.18 -14.45
C ASN A 84 14.52 10.46 -13.94
N GLN A 85 15.63 10.35 -13.20
CA GLN A 85 16.41 11.50 -12.71
C GLN A 85 17.90 11.34 -13.02
N ASN A 86 18.37 11.99 -14.10
CA ASN A 86 19.78 11.93 -14.50
C ASN A 86 20.67 13.00 -13.85
N SER A 87 20.09 13.98 -13.16
CA SER A 87 20.83 15.09 -12.53
C SER A 87 21.11 14.90 -11.04
N ASN A 88 20.33 14.08 -10.33
CA ASN A 88 20.40 13.90 -8.87
C ASN A 88 20.88 12.50 -8.48
N CYS A 89 22.06 12.10 -8.95
CA CYS A 89 22.62 10.79 -8.63
C CYS A 89 23.28 10.77 -7.25
N TRP A 90 23.11 9.68 -6.52
CA TRP A 90 23.63 9.43 -5.18
C TRP A 90 25.08 8.95 -5.25
N ALA A 91 25.98 9.59 -4.51
CA ALA A 91 27.31 9.04 -4.25
C ALA A 91 27.24 8.02 -3.10
N LEU A 92 28.30 7.23 -2.91
CA LEU A 92 28.38 6.30 -1.79
C LEU A 92 28.21 7.04 -0.45
N GLU A 93 28.97 8.13 -0.28
CA GLU A 93 28.95 8.98 0.90
C GLU A 93 28.61 10.44 0.52
N PRO A 94 27.63 11.08 1.18
CA PRO A 94 26.81 10.55 2.27
C PRO A 94 25.51 9.87 1.81
N GLU A 95 25.10 9.99 0.54
CA GLU A 95 23.71 9.71 0.15
C GLU A 95 23.31 8.25 0.31
N ILE A 96 24.05 7.33 -0.33
CA ILE A 96 23.73 5.90 -0.30
C ILE A 96 23.88 5.35 1.11
N THR A 97 24.96 5.67 1.82
CA THR A 97 25.17 5.23 3.21
C THR A 97 24.01 5.68 4.11
N ASN A 98 23.57 6.94 3.97
CA ASN A 98 22.40 7.42 4.71
C ASN A 98 21.10 6.70 4.30
N ILE A 99 20.89 6.42 3.01
CA ILE A 99 19.74 5.64 2.53
C ILE A 99 19.76 4.24 3.15
N MET A 100 20.89 3.54 3.12
CA MET A 100 21.02 2.21 3.70
C MET A 100 20.75 2.23 5.21
N ALA A 101 21.25 3.24 5.92
CA ALA A 101 21.10 3.33 7.37
C ALA A 101 19.67 3.66 7.81
N THR A 102 18.98 4.59 7.12
CA THR A 102 17.73 5.19 7.60
C THR A 102 16.48 4.71 6.86
N SER A 103 16.59 4.25 5.61
CA SER A 103 15.43 3.79 4.85
C SER A 103 14.95 2.43 5.34
N ARG A 104 13.63 2.22 5.31
CA ARG A 104 12.98 0.91 5.49
C ARG A 104 12.13 0.52 4.27
N SER A 105 12.27 1.25 3.16
CA SER A 105 11.63 0.90 1.88
C SER A 105 12.42 -0.18 1.17
N TYR A 106 11.79 -1.34 0.97
CA TYR A 106 12.40 -2.48 0.28
C TYR A 106 12.93 -2.08 -1.11
N LYS A 107 12.06 -1.45 -1.93
CA LYS A 107 12.40 -0.99 -3.30
C LYS A 107 13.55 0.02 -3.30
N LYS A 108 13.54 1.00 -2.39
CA LYS A 108 14.59 2.04 -2.33
C LYS A 108 15.95 1.47 -1.93
N LEU A 109 15.95 0.58 -0.93
CA LEU A 109 17.15 -0.13 -0.50
C LEU A 109 17.67 -1.03 -1.63
N LEU A 110 16.78 -1.71 -2.35
CA LEU A 110 17.13 -2.57 -3.48
C LEU A 110 17.77 -1.77 -4.60
N HIS A 111 17.18 -0.62 -4.97
CA HIS A 111 17.71 0.26 -6.02
C HIS A 111 19.09 0.82 -5.66
N ALA A 112 19.26 1.28 -4.42
CA ALA A 112 20.55 1.77 -3.94
C ALA A 112 21.62 0.67 -3.99
N TRP A 113 21.28 -0.53 -3.50
CA TRP A 113 22.17 -1.68 -3.48
C TRP A 113 22.55 -2.15 -4.89
N GLU A 114 21.55 -2.39 -5.74
CA GLU A 114 21.73 -2.87 -7.11
C GLU A 114 22.53 -1.86 -7.93
N GLY A 115 22.14 -0.59 -7.88
CA GLY A 115 22.79 0.49 -8.61
C GLY A 115 24.25 0.66 -8.23
N TRP A 116 24.58 0.57 -6.94
CA TRP A 116 25.96 0.71 -6.47
C TRP A 116 26.83 -0.45 -6.99
N HIS A 117 26.35 -1.68 -6.83
CA HIS A 117 27.07 -2.86 -7.28
C HIS A 117 27.24 -2.87 -8.81
N ASN A 118 26.26 -2.39 -9.55
CA ASN A 118 26.36 -2.28 -11.00
C ASN A 118 27.35 -1.19 -11.44
N SER A 119 27.33 -0.03 -10.78
CA SER A 119 28.12 1.14 -11.19
C SER A 119 29.57 1.07 -10.73
N ALA A 120 29.82 0.57 -9.52
CA ALA A 120 31.16 0.41 -8.97
C ALA A 120 31.79 -0.94 -9.34
N GLY A 121 31.02 -2.03 -9.31
CA GLY A 121 31.55 -3.39 -9.47
C GLY A 121 31.80 -3.78 -10.93
N ASN A 122 30.77 -3.75 -11.78
CA ASN A 122 30.86 -4.32 -13.14
C ASN A 122 32.03 -3.77 -13.99
N PRO A 123 32.35 -2.46 -13.98
CA PRO A 123 33.46 -1.93 -14.78
C PRO A 123 34.86 -2.41 -14.30
N LEU A 124 34.98 -2.89 -13.06
CA LEU A 124 36.24 -3.35 -12.49
C LEU A 124 36.62 -4.77 -12.92
N ARG A 125 35.67 -5.57 -13.40
CA ARG A 125 35.90 -6.99 -13.71
C ARG A 125 37.11 -7.24 -14.61
N PRO A 126 37.22 -6.67 -15.84
CA PRO A 126 38.37 -6.93 -16.71
C PRO A 126 39.69 -6.43 -16.12
N LYS A 127 39.65 -5.29 -15.40
CA LYS A 127 40.83 -4.71 -14.73
C LYS A 127 41.35 -5.61 -13.62
N TYR A 128 40.44 -6.21 -12.85
CA TYR A 128 40.79 -7.09 -11.75
C TYR A 128 41.40 -8.40 -12.25
N GLU A 129 40.91 -8.97 -13.36
CA GLU A 129 41.51 -10.16 -13.99
C GLU A 129 42.97 -9.91 -14.41
N GLU A 130 43.23 -8.76 -15.01
CA GLU A 130 44.58 -8.34 -15.43
C GLU A 130 45.49 -8.06 -14.23
N PHE A 131 44.96 -7.36 -13.21
CA PHE A 131 45.64 -7.13 -11.94
C PHE A 131 46.06 -8.44 -11.26
N VAL A 132 45.17 -9.44 -11.18
CA VAL A 132 45.46 -10.76 -10.58
C VAL A 132 46.62 -11.43 -11.29
N THR A 133 46.65 -11.35 -12.63
CA THR A 133 47.72 -11.93 -13.46
C THR A 133 49.08 -11.28 -13.14
N LEU A 134 49.15 -9.94 -13.19
CA LEU A 134 50.39 -9.20 -12.92
C LEU A 134 50.85 -9.35 -11.46
N SER A 135 49.91 -9.36 -10.51
CA SER A 135 50.22 -9.55 -9.09
C SER A 135 50.84 -10.93 -8.85
N ASN A 136 50.26 -11.99 -9.42
CA ASN A 136 50.81 -13.34 -9.31
C ASN A 136 52.19 -13.45 -9.98
N GLU A 137 52.37 -12.86 -11.17
CA GLU A 137 53.69 -12.81 -11.83
C GLU A 137 54.73 -12.15 -10.91
N ALA A 138 54.38 -11.04 -10.28
CA ALA A 138 55.28 -10.31 -9.38
C ALA A 138 55.74 -11.13 -8.17
N TYR A 139 54.82 -11.81 -7.48
CA TYR A 139 55.12 -12.56 -6.25
C TYR A 139 55.68 -13.96 -6.51
N THR A 140 55.40 -14.57 -7.66
CA THR A 140 56.05 -15.84 -8.04
C THR A 140 57.55 -15.67 -8.28
N MET A 141 57.99 -14.49 -8.73
CA MET A 141 59.42 -14.13 -8.83
C MET A 141 60.12 -13.95 -7.46
N ASP A 142 59.36 -13.83 -6.37
CA ASP A 142 59.88 -13.86 -4.99
C ASP A 142 59.84 -15.27 -4.37
N GLY A 143 59.40 -16.28 -5.12
CA GLY A 143 59.32 -17.66 -4.66
C GLY A 143 58.03 -18.01 -3.90
N PHE A 144 57.03 -17.13 -3.89
CA PHE A 144 55.68 -17.45 -3.41
C PHE A 144 54.88 -18.18 -4.50
N LYS A 145 53.91 -19.00 -4.11
CA LYS A 145 53.04 -19.71 -5.06
C LYS A 145 52.15 -18.76 -5.85
N ASP A 146 51.62 -17.76 -5.16
CA ASP A 146 50.70 -16.74 -5.67
C ASP A 146 50.69 -15.54 -4.69
N THR A 147 49.97 -14.47 -5.03
CA THR A 147 49.83 -13.27 -4.18
C THR A 147 49.23 -13.61 -2.82
N GLY A 148 48.26 -14.53 -2.77
CA GLY A 148 47.62 -14.95 -1.52
C GLY A 148 48.58 -15.66 -0.57
N ALA A 149 49.48 -16.49 -1.08
CA ALA A 149 50.52 -17.15 -0.29
C ALA A 149 51.48 -16.13 0.35
N TYR A 150 51.82 -15.05 -0.36
CA TYR A 150 52.59 -13.94 0.21
C TYR A 150 51.83 -13.28 1.37
N TRP A 151 50.54 -13.00 1.24
CA TRP A 151 49.75 -12.39 2.32
C TRP A 151 49.64 -13.26 3.57
N ARG A 152 49.42 -14.56 3.38
CA ARG A 152 49.37 -15.51 4.51
C ARG A 152 50.72 -15.64 5.22
N SER A 153 51.83 -15.42 4.52
CA SER A 153 53.17 -15.47 5.13
C SER A 153 53.40 -14.42 6.22
N TRP A 154 52.64 -13.32 6.22
CA TRP A 154 52.73 -12.26 7.23
C TRP A 154 52.32 -12.70 8.64
N TYR A 155 51.58 -13.81 8.74
CA TYR A 155 51.13 -14.39 10.00
C TYR A 155 52.07 -15.48 10.52
N ASP A 156 53.17 -15.79 9.81
CA ASP A 156 54.22 -16.73 10.24
C ASP A 156 53.66 -18.02 10.88
N SER A 157 52.59 -18.56 10.28
CA SER A 157 51.91 -19.79 10.72
C SER A 157 51.65 -20.69 9.51
N PRO A 158 52.14 -21.94 9.52
CA PRO A 158 51.87 -22.89 8.44
C PRO A 158 50.42 -23.41 8.47
N THR A 159 49.72 -23.29 9.59
CA THR A 159 48.33 -23.73 9.80
C THR A 159 47.33 -22.59 9.78
N PHE A 160 47.73 -21.39 9.33
CA PHE A 160 46.93 -20.18 9.47
C PHE A 160 45.50 -20.30 8.91
N GLU A 161 45.31 -20.96 7.77
CA GLU A 161 43.96 -21.17 7.20
C GLU A 161 43.09 -22.06 8.11
N ASP A 162 43.66 -23.16 8.63
CA ASP A 162 42.98 -24.08 9.55
C ASP A 162 42.68 -23.41 10.91
N ASP A 163 43.63 -22.59 11.40
CA ASP A 163 43.48 -21.84 12.66
C ASP A 163 42.27 -20.88 12.57
N LEU A 164 42.12 -20.18 11.43
CA LEU A 164 40.99 -19.28 11.18
C LEU A 164 39.65 -20.04 11.08
N GLU A 165 39.64 -21.19 10.40
CA GLU A 165 38.44 -22.02 10.29
C GLU A 165 37.99 -22.57 11.65
N GLN A 166 38.94 -23.03 12.47
CA GLN A 166 38.66 -23.49 13.82
C GLN A 166 38.06 -22.37 14.69
N ILE A 167 38.62 -21.16 14.61
CA ILE A 167 38.11 -19.99 15.34
C ILE A 167 36.70 -19.62 14.85
N TYR A 168 36.45 -19.65 13.54
CA TYR A 168 35.12 -19.40 13.01
C TYR A 168 34.08 -20.40 13.57
N HIS A 169 34.42 -21.69 13.65
CA HIS A 169 33.54 -22.70 14.24
C HIS A 169 33.27 -22.50 15.73
N GLN A 170 34.19 -21.90 16.48
CA GLN A 170 33.92 -21.51 17.88
C GLN A 170 32.87 -20.39 17.98
N LEU A 171 32.84 -19.50 17.00
CA LEU A 171 31.94 -18.33 16.94
C LEU A 171 30.57 -18.66 16.32
N GLU A 172 30.52 -19.70 15.49
CA GLU A 172 29.35 -20.09 14.71
C GLU A 172 28.05 -20.21 15.54
N PRO A 173 28.02 -20.83 16.75
CA PRO A 173 26.79 -20.91 17.54
C PRO A 173 26.19 -19.54 17.92
N LEU A 174 27.04 -18.57 18.28
CA LEU A 174 26.59 -17.21 18.61
C LEU A 174 26.09 -16.51 17.34
N TYR A 175 26.83 -16.62 16.23
CA TYR A 175 26.41 -16.03 14.96
C TYR A 175 25.07 -16.57 14.46
N LEU A 176 24.85 -17.89 14.53
CA LEU A 176 23.60 -18.52 14.11
C LEU A 176 22.40 -18.04 14.93
N ASN A 177 22.58 -17.84 16.23
CA ASN A 177 21.55 -17.29 17.11
C ASN A 177 21.23 -15.83 16.80
N LEU A 178 22.25 -14.99 16.56
CA LEU A 178 22.07 -13.60 16.13
C LEU A 178 21.35 -13.52 14.78
N HIS A 179 21.78 -14.32 13.80
CA HIS A 179 21.18 -14.38 12.46
C HIS A 179 19.71 -14.77 12.51
N ALA A 180 19.36 -15.83 13.24
CA ALA A 180 17.98 -16.29 13.37
C ALA A 180 17.07 -15.20 13.98
N PHE A 181 17.53 -14.52 15.03
CA PHE A 181 16.81 -13.41 15.65
C PHE A 181 16.58 -12.25 14.66
N VAL A 182 17.63 -11.81 13.96
CA VAL A 182 17.54 -10.71 12.97
C VAL A 182 16.64 -11.09 11.80
N ARG A 183 16.74 -12.32 11.30
CA ARG A 183 15.87 -12.82 10.22
C ARG A 183 14.40 -12.80 10.61
N ARG A 184 14.06 -13.23 11.84
CA ARG A 184 12.69 -13.15 12.35
C ARG A 184 12.21 -11.70 12.43
N LYS A 185 13.03 -10.78 12.94
CA LYS A 185 12.67 -9.36 13.00
C LYS A 185 12.45 -8.74 11.62
N LEU A 186 13.26 -9.11 10.64
CA LEU A 186 13.03 -8.70 9.25
C LEU A 186 11.77 -9.34 8.67
N TYR A 187 11.45 -10.59 9.02
CA TYR A 187 10.21 -11.25 8.62
C TYR A 187 8.97 -10.54 9.20
N GLU A 188 9.00 -10.16 10.47
CA GLU A 188 7.95 -9.36 11.11
C GLU A 188 7.70 -8.04 10.37
N ARG A 189 8.76 -7.46 9.78
CA ARG A 189 8.71 -6.17 9.08
C ARG A 189 8.32 -6.25 7.60
N TYR A 190 8.94 -7.15 6.84
CA TYR A 190 8.82 -7.23 5.38
C TYR A 190 7.92 -8.39 4.91
N GLY A 191 7.50 -9.26 5.83
CA GLY A 191 6.60 -10.37 5.56
C GLY A 191 7.23 -11.55 4.81
N PRO A 192 6.45 -12.62 4.61
CA PRO A 192 6.90 -13.88 4.00
C PRO A 192 7.26 -13.75 2.52
N LYS A 193 6.80 -12.68 1.84
CA LYS A 193 7.13 -12.41 0.44
C LYS A 193 8.62 -12.17 0.25
N TYR A 194 9.24 -11.46 1.18
CA TYR A 194 10.62 -10.98 1.04
C TYR A 194 11.59 -11.59 2.04
N ILE A 195 11.12 -12.39 3.00
CA ILE A 195 11.94 -13.08 3.99
C ILE A 195 11.45 -14.51 4.15
N ASN A 196 12.35 -15.49 4.00
CA ASN A 196 12.10 -16.88 4.35
C ASN A 196 12.76 -17.19 5.69
N LEU A 197 12.00 -17.61 6.70
CA LEU A 197 12.50 -17.99 8.03
C LEU A 197 13.47 -19.18 8.04
N LYS A 198 13.61 -19.89 6.93
CA LYS A 198 14.58 -20.99 6.72
C LYS A 198 15.66 -20.66 5.68
N GLY A 199 15.61 -19.46 5.09
CA GLY A 199 16.51 -19.03 4.02
C GLY A 199 17.55 -18.00 4.48
N PRO A 200 18.46 -17.59 3.59
CA PRO A 200 19.37 -16.48 3.82
C PRO A 200 18.65 -15.11 3.83
N ILE A 201 19.29 -14.09 4.42
CA ILE A 201 18.77 -12.72 4.47
C ILE A 201 19.21 -11.94 3.21
N PRO A 202 18.32 -11.17 2.55
CA PRO A 202 18.71 -10.30 1.45
C PRO A 202 19.65 -9.16 1.90
N ALA A 203 20.81 -9.01 1.24
CA ALA A 203 21.87 -8.10 1.69
C ALA A 203 21.43 -6.64 1.93
N HIS A 204 20.59 -6.09 1.04
CA HIS A 204 20.15 -4.69 1.10
C HIS A 204 19.32 -4.30 2.34
N LEU A 205 18.84 -5.27 3.15
CA LEU A 205 17.98 -4.99 4.31
C LEU A 205 18.76 -4.77 5.61
N LEU A 206 20.08 -4.94 5.59
CA LEU A 206 20.92 -5.02 6.79
C LEU A 206 21.58 -3.68 7.17
N GLY A 207 21.06 -2.56 6.67
CA GLY A 207 21.48 -1.22 7.12
C GLY A 207 22.85 -0.75 6.59
N ASN A 208 23.54 -1.57 5.79
CA ASN A 208 24.89 -1.32 5.28
C ASN A 208 25.00 -1.81 3.82
N MET A 209 25.66 -1.04 2.95
CA MET A 209 25.79 -1.35 1.51
C MET A 209 26.33 -2.77 1.23
N TRP A 210 27.25 -3.26 2.06
CA TRP A 210 27.85 -4.58 1.91
C TRP A 210 27.23 -5.63 2.83
N ALA A 211 26.34 -5.23 3.73
CA ALA A 211 25.83 -6.03 4.84
C ALA A 211 26.95 -6.63 5.72
N GLN A 212 28.03 -5.87 5.91
CA GLN A 212 29.15 -6.26 6.76
C GLN A 212 28.88 -6.01 8.26
N GLN A 213 28.00 -5.06 8.58
CA GLN A 213 27.58 -4.69 9.93
C GLN A 213 26.08 -4.39 9.88
N TRP A 214 25.36 -4.69 10.96
CA TRP A 214 23.90 -4.63 11.04
C TRP A 214 23.41 -3.68 12.15
N ASN A 215 24.29 -2.87 12.74
CA ASN A 215 23.95 -1.94 13.83
C ASN A 215 22.95 -0.84 13.39
N ASN A 216 22.95 -0.46 12.10
CA ASN A 216 22.02 0.55 11.56
C ASN A 216 20.54 0.14 11.54
N ILE A 217 20.24 -1.14 11.77
CA ILE A 217 18.86 -1.65 11.91
C ILE A 217 18.47 -1.91 13.37
N TYR A 218 19.28 -1.44 14.34
CA TYR A 218 19.06 -1.70 15.77
C TYR A 218 17.70 -1.22 16.30
N ASP A 219 17.14 -0.17 15.72
CA ASP A 219 15.78 0.31 15.99
C ASP A 219 14.72 -0.80 15.82
N MET A 220 14.91 -1.69 14.85
CA MET A 220 14.04 -2.85 14.62
C MET A 220 14.42 -4.07 15.49
N MET A 221 15.63 -4.08 16.05
CA MET A 221 16.18 -5.20 16.81
C MET A 221 16.10 -5.01 18.32
N THR A 222 15.67 -3.83 18.81
CA THR A 222 15.72 -3.43 20.22
C THR A 222 14.90 -4.39 21.10
N PRO A 223 15.56 -5.16 21.99
CA PRO A 223 14.89 -6.13 22.87
C PRO A 223 13.94 -5.50 23.89
N PHE A 224 14.39 -4.41 24.52
CA PHE A 224 13.69 -3.73 25.60
C PHE A 224 13.52 -2.24 25.25
N PRO A 225 12.47 -1.86 24.47
CA PRO A 225 12.30 -0.50 23.96
C PRO A 225 12.06 0.58 25.03
N ASN A 226 11.60 0.17 26.21
CA ASN A 226 11.34 1.09 27.33
C ASN A 226 12.61 1.47 28.11
N LYS A 227 13.76 0.86 27.78
CA LYS A 227 15.06 1.16 28.37
C LYS A 227 15.80 2.18 27.50
N PRO A 228 16.60 3.08 28.11
CA PRO A 228 17.36 4.06 27.35
C PRO A 228 18.35 3.37 26.41
N ASN A 229 18.37 3.79 25.14
CA ASN A 229 19.40 3.38 24.19
C ASN A 229 20.68 4.17 24.46
N LEU A 230 21.82 3.48 24.47
CA LEU A 230 23.13 4.10 24.66
C LEU A 230 23.58 4.77 23.35
N ASP A 231 23.13 6.01 23.15
CA ASP A 231 23.64 6.93 22.12
C ASP A 231 23.79 8.33 22.71
N VAL A 232 25.03 8.82 22.77
CA VAL A 232 25.39 10.11 23.36
C VAL A 232 25.57 11.22 22.32
N THR A 233 25.25 10.96 21.05
CA THR A 233 25.43 11.92 19.94
C THR A 233 24.70 13.24 20.22
N SER A 234 23.45 13.18 20.68
CA SER A 234 22.68 14.38 21.03
C SER A 234 23.32 15.17 22.17
N THR A 235 23.85 14.48 23.18
CA THR A 235 24.59 15.11 24.30
C THR A 235 25.87 15.78 23.81
N MET A 236 26.67 15.12 22.95
CA MET A 236 27.88 15.69 22.38
C MET A 236 27.57 16.99 21.61
N VAL A 237 26.51 16.98 20.80
CA VAL A 237 26.05 18.16 20.05
C VAL A 237 25.56 19.26 21.01
N GLN A 238 24.77 18.94 22.03
CA GLN A 238 24.30 19.90 23.04
C GLN A 238 25.47 20.54 23.82
N GLN A 239 26.55 19.79 24.05
CA GLN A 239 27.77 20.28 24.70
C GLN A 239 28.72 21.00 23.72
N ASN A 240 28.33 21.22 22.46
CA ASN A 240 29.13 21.86 21.42
C ASN A 240 30.48 21.17 21.15
N TRP A 241 30.52 19.83 21.19
CA TRP A 241 31.69 19.08 20.77
C TRP A 241 32.00 19.34 19.29
N ASN A 242 33.28 19.30 18.91
CA ASN A 242 33.76 19.37 17.53
C ASN A 242 34.83 18.29 17.29
N ALA A 243 35.26 18.12 16.03
CA ALA A 243 36.25 17.09 15.67
C ALA A 243 37.53 17.20 16.52
N THR A 244 38.13 18.39 16.61
CA THR A 244 39.35 18.60 17.43
C THR A 244 39.14 18.20 18.89
N HIS A 245 37.99 18.51 19.49
CA HIS A 245 37.67 18.12 20.86
C HIS A 245 37.62 16.58 21.00
N MET A 246 37.02 15.87 20.05
CA MET A 246 36.99 14.40 20.06
C MET A 246 38.40 13.79 20.02
N PHE A 247 39.29 14.32 19.19
CA PHE A 247 40.70 13.90 19.14
C PHE A 247 41.45 14.24 20.44
N ARG A 248 41.13 15.37 21.09
CA ARG A 248 41.74 15.74 22.39
C ARG A 248 41.28 14.83 23.52
N VAL A 249 40.00 14.46 23.54
CA VAL A 249 39.47 13.45 24.49
C VAL A 249 40.17 12.10 24.26
N SER A 250 40.40 11.72 23.00
CA SER A 250 41.14 10.50 22.71
C SER A 250 42.63 10.58 23.09
N GLU A 251 43.33 11.70 22.85
CA GLU A 251 44.69 11.94 23.38
C GLU A 251 44.74 11.82 24.91
N GLU A 252 43.75 12.39 25.61
CA GLU A 252 43.63 12.29 27.06
C GLU A 252 43.45 10.85 27.51
N PHE A 253 42.65 10.05 26.80
CA PHE A 253 42.52 8.62 27.07
C PHE A 253 43.87 7.91 27.04
N PHE A 254 44.66 8.04 25.97
CA PHE A 254 45.97 7.37 25.85
C PHE A 254 46.99 7.88 26.88
N THR A 255 47.07 9.20 27.08
CA THR A 255 47.98 9.79 28.07
C THR A 255 47.59 9.43 29.50
N SER A 256 46.30 9.20 29.80
CA SER A 256 45.85 8.69 31.11
C SER A 256 46.38 7.29 31.44
N LEU A 257 46.69 6.50 30.41
CA LEU A 257 47.32 5.17 30.54
C LEU A 257 48.85 5.28 30.71
N GLY A 258 49.42 6.48 30.64
CA GLY A 258 50.88 6.69 30.65
C GLY A 258 51.55 6.46 29.30
N LEU A 259 50.79 6.51 28.20
CA LEU A 259 51.34 6.49 26.83
C LEU A 259 51.78 7.88 26.39
N LEU A 260 52.27 7.99 25.16
CA LEU A 260 52.86 9.23 24.65
C LEU A 260 51.74 10.24 24.31
N GLY A 261 52.09 11.53 24.29
CA GLY A 261 51.21 12.57 23.77
C GLY A 261 51.41 12.73 22.26
N MET A 262 50.40 13.24 21.56
CA MET A 262 50.51 13.47 20.11
C MET A 262 51.53 14.57 19.83
N PRO A 263 52.44 14.39 18.84
CA PRO A 263 53.44 15.40 18.51
C PRO A 263 52.79 16.67 17.93
N PRO A 264 53.44 17.85 18.01
CA PRO A 264 52.91 19.08 17.44
C PRO A 264 52.54 18.97 15.94
N GLU A 265 53.37 18.25 15.17
CA GLU A 265 53.15 18.03 13.73
C GLU A 265 51.86 17.28 13.44
N PHE A 266 51.39 16.40 14.34
CA PHE A 266 50.12 15.70 14.20
C PHE A 266 48.97 16.72 14.15
N TRP A 267 48.93 17.66 15.10
CA TRP A 267 47.88 18.67 15.18
C TRP A 267 47.93 19.69 14.05
N GLU A 268 49.15 20.08 13.64
CA GLU A 268 49.34 21.08 12.58
C GLU A 268 48.93 20.57 11.19
N LYS A 269 49.16 19.27 10.93
CA LYS A 269 49.15 18.74 9.56
C LYS A 269 48.14 17.62 9.29
N SER A 270 47.49 17.08 10.32
CA SER A 270 46.43 16.08 10.12
C SER A 270 45.16 16.72 9.57
N MET A 271 44.40 15.95 8.80
CA MET A 271 43.05 16.33 8.38
C MET A 271 42.06 15.66 9.33
N LEU A 272 41.55 16.42 10.30
CA LEU A 272 40.59 15.92 11.30
C LEU A 272 39.13 16.10 10.86
N GLU A 273 38.88 16.97 9.88
CA GLU A 273 37.56 17.25 9.33
C GLU A 273 37.65 17.45 7.81
N LYS A 274 36.52 17.32 7.12
CA LYS A 274 36.46 17.56 5.67
C LYS A 274 36.74 19.06 5.40
N PRO A 275 37.68 19.40 4.50
CA PRO A 275 37.93 20.80 4.16
C PRO A 275 36.69 21.48 3.57
N ALA A 276 36.38 22.70 4.04
CA ALA A 276 35.22 23.47 3.58
C ALA A 276 35.43 24.20 2.24
N ASP A 277 36.61 24.08 1.63
CA ASP A 277 37.00 24.81 0.41
C ASP A 277 36.58 24.12 -0.91
N GLY A 278 35.70 23.12 -0.81
CA GLY A 278 35.13 22.42 -1.97
C GLY A 278 36.06 21.42 -2.64
N ARG A 279 37.25 21.15 -2.08
CA ARG A 279 38.13 20.09 -2.59
C ARG A 279 37.54 18.70 -2.28
N GLU A 280 37.59 17.80 -3.25
CA GLU A 280 37.21 16.41 -3.03
C GLU A 280 38.34 15.64 -2.32
N VAL A 281 37.99 14.85 -1.30
CA VAL A 281 38.93 14.07 -0.49
C VAL A 281 38.40 12.66 -0.24
N VAL A 282 39.30 11.70 -0.08
CA VAL A 282 38.93 10.34 0.35
C VAL A 282 38.70 10.35 1.86
N CYS A 283 37.44 10.31 2.27
CA CYS A 283 37.03 10.40 3.68
C CYS A 283 37.22 9.13 4.52
N HIS A 284 37.65 8.02 3.92
CA HIS A 284 38.04 6.82 4.68
C HIS A 284 39.19 7.17 5.63
N ALA A 285 38.99 6.90 6.92
CA ALA A 285 39.95 7.19 7.98
C ALA A 285 41.26 6.41 7.76
N SER A 286 42.40 7.02 8.10
CA SER A 286 43.71 6.37 8.02
C SER A 286 44.75 7.14 8.84
N ALA A 287 45.66 6.40 9.47
CA ALA A 287 46.86 6.91 10.12
C ALA A 287 48.12 6.66 9.26
N TRP A 288 49.12 7.53 9.38
CA TRP A 288 50.34 7.52 8.55
C TRP A 288 51.62 7.77 9.38
N ASP A 289 52.65 6.93 9.19
CA ASP A 289 54.05 7.17 9.58
C ASP A 289 54.82 7.71 8.35
N PHE A 290 55.42 8.91 8.46
CA PHE A 290 56.23 9.51 7.39
C PHE A 290 57.72 9.12 7.46
N TYR A 291 58.06 8.11 8.28
CA TYR A 291 59.37 7.46 8.38
C TYR A 291 60.53 8.36 8.80
N ASN A 292 60.25 9.54 9.36
CA ASN A 292 61.26 10.51 9.82
C ASN A 292 61.35 10.64 11.35
N GLN A 293 60.66 9.76 12.10
CA GLN A 293 60.60 9.72 13.57
C GLN A 293 59.87 10.89 14.25
N LYS A 294 59.34 11.84 13.48
CA LYS A 294 58.72 13.07 14.00
C LYS A 294 57.29 13.27 13.52
N ASP A 295 57.02 12.96 12.25
CA ASP A 295 55.79 13.32 11.56
C ASP A 295 54.86 12.10 11.43
N PHE A 296 53.75 12.15 12.18
CA PHE A 296 52.71 11.14 12.21
C PHE A 296 51.36 11.85 12.09
N ARG A 297 50.49 11.40 11.18
CA ARG A 297 49.25 12.14 10.86
C ARG A 297 48.07 11.23 10.63
N ILE A 298 46.87 11.78 10.82
CA ILE A 298 45.61 11.17 10.44
C ILE A 298 44.96 11.94 9.28
N LYS A 299 44.21 11.21 8.47
CA LYS A 299 43.24 11.76 7.52
C LYS A 299 41.88 11.15 7.81
N GLN A 300 40.93 11.94 8.30
CA GLN A 300 39.55 11.56 8.61
C GLN A 300 38.60 12.74 8.35
N CYS A 301 37.38 12.46 7.90
CA CYS A 301 36.30 13.45 7.78
C CYS A 301 35.36 13.35 8.98
N THR A 302 35.85 13.66 10.19
CA THR A 302 35.10 13.41 11.43
C THR A 302 33.87 14.29 11.55
N THR A 303 32.72 13.68 11.82
CA THR A 303 31.49 14.35 12.23
C THR A 303 31.19 14.05 13.71
N VAL A 304 30.42 14.92 14.37
CA VAL A 304 30.14 14.79 15.81
C VAL A 304 29.07 13.72 16.05
N THR A 305 29.49 12.46 16.14
CA THR A 305 28.64 11.31 16.48
C THR A 305 29.37 10.35 17.43
N MET A 306 28.61 9.54 18.16
CA MET A 306 29.19 8.49 19.02
C MET A 306 29.99 7.45 18.20
N GLU A 307 29.52 7.10 17.00
CA GLU A 307 30.26 6.21 16.09
C GLU A 307 31.63 6.79 15.72
N GLN A 308 31.66 8.07 15.32
CA GLN A 308 32.91 8.74 14.98
C GLN A 308 33.82 8.93 16.20
N LEU A 309 33.27 9.02 17.42
CA LEU A 309 34.08 9.03 18.64
C LEU A 309 34.89 7.73 18.76
N PHE A 310 34.29 6.58 18.42
CA PHE A 310 34.98 5.30 18.41
C PHE A 310 36.02 5.21 17.30
N THR A 311 35.70 5.69 16.09
CA THR A 311 36.65 5.76 14.98
C THR A 311 37.87 6.62 15.32
N VAL A 312 37.68 7.76 15.99
CA VAL A 312 38.79 8.62 16.43
C VAL A 312 39.72 7.87 17.37
N HIS A 313 39.19 7.15 18.37
CA HIS A 313 40.01 6.35 19.29
C HIS A 313 40.75 5.22 18.58
N HIS A 314 40.12 4.58 17.59
CA HIS A 314 40.75 3.54 16.77
C HIS A 314 41.97 4.08 16.01
N GLU A 315 41.78 5.17 15.26
CA GLU A 315 42.86 5.74 14.44
C GLU A 315 43.98 6.34 15.28
N MET A 316 43.65 6.96 16.42
CA MET A 316 44.66 7.43 17.36
C MET A 316 45.46 6.29 18.00
N GLY A 317 44.86 5.11 18.14
CA GLY A 317 45.58 3.89 18.54
C GLY A 317 46.68 3.49 17.54
N HIS A 318 46.47 3.70 16.24
CA HIS A 318 47.50 3.49 15.23
C HIS A 318 48.66 4.48 15.36
N ILE A 319 48.35 5.75 15.62
CA ILE A 319 49.38 6.78 15.86
C ILE A 319 50.18 6.44 17.13
N GLU A 320 49.53 6.01 18.20
CA GLU A 320 50.23 5.54 19.40
C GLU A 320 51.14 4.36 19.08
N TYR A 321 50.70 3.39 18.28
CA TYR A 321 51.56 2.29 17.86
C TYR A 321 52.82 2.84 17.14
N TYR A 322 52.66 3.80 16.22
CA TYR A 322 53.78 4.42 15.50
C TYR A 322 54.76 5.11 16.45
N LEU A 323 54.25 5.86 17.42
CA LEU A 323 55.07 6.57 18.40
C LEU A 323 55.89 5.62 19.27
N GLN A 324 55.37 4.43 19.60
CA GLN A 324 56.05 3.48 20.49
C GLN A 324 57.22 2.75 19.81
N TYR A 325 57.15 2.48 18.49
CA TYR A 325 58.24 1.83 17.75
C TYR A 325 59.06 2.79 16.89
N LYS A 326 58.84 4.11 16.98
CA LYS A 326 59.48 5.11 16.12
C LYS A 326 61.02 5.07 16.10
N ASP A 327 61.66 4.46 17.09
CA ASP A 327 63.13 4.35 17.16
C ASP A 327 63.66 3.04 16.56
N GLN A 328 62.78 2.11 16.15
CA GLN A 328 63.16 0.89 15.45
C GLN A 328 63.67 1.19 14.02
N PRO A 329 64.45 0.28 13.40
CA PRO A 329 64.72 0.31 11.96
C PRO A 329 63.42 0.35 11.15
N VAL A 330 63.44 1.02 9.99
CA VAL A 330 62.24 1.19 9.13
C VAL A 330 61.55 -0.16 8.82
N THR A 331 62.32 -1.23 8.61
CA THR A 331 61.79 -2.58 8.36
C THR A 331 61.00 -3.19 9.52
N PHE A 332 61.19 -2.69 10.75
CA PHE A 332 60.44 -3.10 11.94
C PHE A 332 59.32 -2.14 12.36
N ARG A 333 59.16 -1.00 11.67
CA ARG A 333 58.10 0.00 11.91
C ARG A 333 56.79 -0.42 11.27
N SER A 334 56.25 -1.52 11.78
CA SER A 334 54.92 -2.02 11.46
C SER A 334 54.39 -2.77 12.67
N GLY A 335 53.09 -3.04 12.73
CA GLY A 335 52.57 -3.98 13.73
C GLY A 335 53.18 -5.38 13.58
N ALA A 336 53.10 -6.19 14.63
CA ALA A 336 53.65 -7.54 14.67
C ALA A 336 53.17 -8.42 13.50
N ASN A 337 51.89 -8.25 13.14
CA ASN A 337 51.28 -8.60 11.86
C ASN A 337 50.11 -7.62 11.60
N PRO A 338 49.49 -7.60 10.42
CA PRO A 338 48.43 -6.63 10.12
C PRO A 338 47.21 -6.73 11.04
N GLY A 339 46.79 -7.93 11.44
CA GLY A 339 45.65 -8.08 12.36
C GLY A 339 45.97 -7.64 13.79
N PHE A 340 47.21 -7.85 14.23
CA PHE A 340 47.71 -7.32 15.51
C PHE A 340 47.69 -5.79 15.50
N HIS A 341 48.05 -5.16 14.37
CA HIS A 341 48.01 -3.70 14.23
C HIS A 341 46.59 -3.15 14.37
N GLU A 342 45.63 -3.69 13.62
CA GLU A 342 44.22 -3.31 13.72
C GLU A 342 43.63 -3.53 15.13
N ALA A 343 44.02 -4.62 15.81
CA ALA A 343 43.51 -4.95 17.13
C ALA A 343 43.84 -3.90 18.19
N ILE A 344 44.96 -3.16 18.04
CA ILE A 344 45.35 -2.09 18.95
C ILE A 344 44.40 -0.89 18.86
N GLY A 345 43.99 -0.50 17.65
CA GLY A 345 42.98 0.55 17.48
C GLY A 345 41.63 0.09 18.04
N ASP A 346 41.22 -1.12 17.67
CA ASP A 346 39.91 -1.66 18.01
C ASP A 346 39.71 -1.83 19.54
N VAL A 347 40.72 -2.29 20.28
CA VAL A 347 40.60 -2.55 21.73
C VAL A 347 40.30 -1.28 22.53
N MET A 348 40.72 -0.11 22.05
CA MET A 348 40.44 1.18 22.70
C MET A 348 38.94 1.49 22.64
N SER A 349 38.29 1.19 21.51
CA SER A 349 36.86 1.43 21.32
C SER A 349 36.01 0.65 22.34
N LEU A 350 36.43 -0.56 22.74
CA LEU A 350 35.71 -1.41 23.71
C LEU A 350 35.68 -0.82 25.13
N SER A 351 36.70 -0.05 25.52
CA SER A 351 36.72 0.63 26.84
C SER A 351 35.90 1.91 26.81
N VAL A 352 36.00 2.67 25.72
CA VAL A 352 35.34 3.98 25.54
C VAL A 352 33.84 3.83 25.33
N SER A 353 33.38 2.70 24.78
CA SER A 353 31.96 2.43 24.55
C SER A 353 31.16 2.08 25.80
N THR A 354 31.81 1.91 26.96
CA THR A 354 31.12 1.52 28.19
C THR A 354 30.31 2.67 28.79
N PRO A 355 29.11 2.42 29.34
CA PRO A 355 28.35 3.44 30.07
C PRO A 355 29.14 4.11 31.20
N GLY A 356 29.99 3.34 31.90
CA GLY A 356 30.88 3.85 32.94
C GLY A 356 31.87 4.88 32.42
N HIS A 357 32.50 4.61 31.27
CA HIS A 357 33.43 5.54 30.63
C HIS A 357 32.71 6.82 30.16
N LEU A 358 31.59 6.67 29.44
CA LEU A 358 30.81 7.79 28.93
C LEU A 358 30.32 8.73 30.05
N LYS A 359 30.03 8.19 31.25
CA LYS A 359 29.77 9.01 32.44
C LYS A 359 31.02 9.76 32.93
N LYS A 360 32.19 9.10 32.99
CA LYS A 360 33.45 9.73 33.43
C LYS A 360 33.83 10.94 32.56
N ILE A 361 33.59 10.86 31.25
CA ILE A 361 33.84 11.96 30.30
C ILE A 361 32.66 12.94 30.17
N GLY A 362 31.62 12.82 31.00
CA GLY A 362 30.52 13.78 31.08
C GLY A 362 29.45 13.67 29.99
N LEU A 363 29.42 12.59 29.21
CA LEU A 363 28.42 12.34 28.17
C LEU A 363 27.17 11.60 28.68
N LEU A 364 27.23 11.02 29.88
CA LEU A 364 26.08 10.43 30.58
C LEU A 364 25.95 10.99 32.00
N SER A 365 24.73 11.28 32.43
CA SER A 365 24.43 11.78 33.78
C SER A 365 24.35 10.65 34.82
N GLN A 366 23.83 9.48 34.44
CA GLN A 366 23.70 8.29 35.28
C GLN A 366 24.05 7.04 34.49
N VAL A 367 24.52 6.01 35.20
CA VAL A 367 24.71 4.66 34.64
C VAL A 367 23.55 3.81 35.16
N THR A 368 22.84 3.15 34.26
CA THR A 368 21.84 2.14 34.61
C THR A 368 22.47 0.77 34.44
N GLU A 369 22.86 0.14 35.55
CA GLU A 369 23.44 -1.21 35.57
C GLU A 369 22.32 -2.21 35.85
N ASP A 370 21.58 -2.59 34.80
CA ASP A 370 20.55 -3.62 34.87
C ASP A 370 20.60 -4.54 33.63
N ALA A 371 20.17 -5.78 33.81
CA ALA A 371 20.32 -6.82 32.79
C ALA A 371 19.66 -6.45 31.45
N GLU A 372 18.52 -5.74 31.44
CA GLU A 372 17.85 -5.38 30.19
C GLU A 372 18.66 -4.33 29.42
N SER A 373 19.23 -3.36 30.13
CA SER A 373 20.11 -2.33 29.55
C SER A 373 21.40 -2.94 29.00
N ASP A 374 21.99 -3.91 29.72
CA ASP A 374 23.19 -4.64 29.27
C ASP A 374 22.91 -5.45 27.99
N ILE A 375 21.76 -6.13 27.93
CA ILE A 375 21.36 -6.89 26.73
C ILE A 375 21.13 -5.97 25.54
N ASN A 376 20.49 -4.81 25.74
CA ASN A 376 20.33 -3.80 24.70
C ASN A 376 21.70 -3.36 24.13
N TYR A 377 22.66 -3.02 25.00
CA TYR A 377 24.02 -2.64 24.61
C TYR A 377 24.76 -3.78 23.89
N LEU A 378 24.79 -4.97 24.48
CA LEU A 378 25.49 -6.13 23.95
C LEU A 378 24.92 -6.59 22.61
N LEU A 379 23.60 -6.50 22.39
CA LEU A 379 23.01 -6.82 21.09
C LEU A 379 23.44 -5.80 20.02
N LYS A 380 23.46 -4.50 20.34
CA LYS A 380 23.97 -3.47 19.43
C LYS A 380 25.42 -3.76 19.05
N MET A 381 26.26 -4.09 20.05
CA MET A 381 27.65 -4.50 19.84
C MET A 381 27.77 -5.79 19.02
N ALA A 382 26.86 -6.76 19.19
CA ALA A 382 26.86 -8.01 18.42
C ALA A 382 26.50 -7.77 16.95
N LEU A 383 25.53 -6.90 16.67
CA LEU A 383 25.17 -6.49 15.31
C LEU A 383 26.32 -5.76 14.59
N GLU A 384 27.27 -5.18 15.33
CA GLU A 384 28.45 -4.54 14.76
C GLU A 384 29.63 -5.52 14.65
N LYS A 385 30.01 -6.19 15.75
CA LYS A 385 31.23 -6.97 15.83
C LYS A 385 31.05 -8.44 15.43
N ILE A 386 29.99 -9.10 15.89
CA ILE A 386 29.71 -10.51 15.59
C ILE A 386 29.22 -10.68 14.15
N ALA A 387 28.32 -9.81 13.70
CA ALA A 387 27.80 -9.83 12.33
C ALA A 387 28.89 -9.67 11.25
N PHE A 388 29.98 -8.98 11.60
CA PHE A 388 31.10 -8.70 10.70
C PHE A 388 32.04 -9.90 10.51
N LEU A 389 32.24 -10.74 11.54
CA LEU A 389 33.26 -11.79 11.52
C LEU A 389 33.19 -12.72 10.29
N PRO A 390 32.03 -13.27 9.89
CA PRO A 390 32.00 -14.11 8.70
C PRO A 390 32.30 -13.33 7.41
N PHE A 391 31.93 -12.04 7.32
CA PHE A 391 32.31 -11.17 6.20
C PHE A 391 33.82 -10.94 6.14
N GLY A 392 34.43 -10.62 7.28
CA GLY A 392 35.87 -10.45 7.43
C GLY A 392 36.67 -11.68 7.01
N TYR A 393 36.15 -12.86 7.34
CA TYR A 393 36.74 -14.15 6.99
C TYR A 393 36.62 -14.48 5.49
N LEU A 394 35.41 -14.40 4.93
CA LEU A 394 35.14 -14.92 3.59
C LEU A 394 35.77 -14.10 2.45
N ILE A 395 36.01 -12.80 2.64
CA ILE A 395 36.53 -11.94 1.57
C ILE A 395 37.88 -12.44 1.09
N ASP A 396 38.83 -12.61 2.00
CA ASP A 396 40.17 -13.02 1.62
C ASP A 396 40.22 -14.51 1.28
N GLN A 397 39.32 -15.36 1.81
CA GLN A 397 39.15 -16.71 1.28
C GLN A 397 38.80 -16.71 -0.21
N TRP A 398 37.86 -15.84 -0.63
CA TRP A 398 37.54 -15.65 -2.04
C TRP A 398 38.77 -15.16 -2.82
N ARG A 399 39.48 -14.14 -2.33
CA ARG A 399 40.66 -13.59 -3.01
C ARG A 399 41.81 -14.59 -3.11
N TRP A 400 42.06 -15.39 -2.07
CA TRP A 400 43.05 -16.46 -2.09
C TRP A 400 42.72 -17.51 -3.14
N ASN A 401 41.43 -17.85 -3.30
CA ASN A 401 40.98 -18.76 -4.36
C ASN A 401 41.14 -18.14 -5.75
N VAL A 402 40.91 -16.84 -5.90
CA VAL A 402 41.17 -16.11 -7.15
C VAL A 402 42.66 -16.12 -7.48
N PHE A 403 43.53 -15.73 -6.55
CA PHE A 403 44.98 -15.72 -6.77
C PHE A 403 45.53 -17.11 -7.04
N SER A 404 45.01 -18.15 -6.38
CA SER A 404 45.45 -19.53 -6.62
C SER A 404 44.85 -20.16 -7.88
N GLY A 405 43.93 -19.48 -8.58
CA GLY A 405 43.19 -20.00 -9.73
C GLY A 405 42.09 -21.02 -9.41
N ARG A 406 41.76 -21.25 -8.13
CA ARG A 406 40.64 -22.10 -7.70
C ARG A 406 39.28 -21.49 -8.07
N THR A 407 39.20 -20.16 -8.04
CA THR A 407 38.06 -19.37 -8.52
C THR A 407 38.48 -18.70 -9.84
N PRO A 408 38.20 -19.30 -11.00
CA PRO A 408 38.52 -18.69 -12.29
C PRO A 408 37.62 -17.48 -12.58
N PRO A 409 38.00 -16.59 -13.51
CA PRO A 409 37.19 -15.42 -13.89
C PRO A 409 35.72 -15.73 -14.14
N SER A 410 35.41 -16.84 -14.81
CA SER A 410 34.03 -17.28 -15.10
C SER A 410 33.19 -17.67 -13.88
N ARG A 411 33.76 -17.63 -12.66
CA ARG A 411 33.08 -17.95 -11.40
C ARG A 411 33.28 -16.88 -10.33
N TYR A 412 33.84 -15.72 -10.68
CA TYR A 412 34.12 -14.65 -9.72
C TYR A 412 32.89 -14.28 -8.90
N ASN A 413 31.74 -14.12 -9.56
CA ASN A 413 30.53 -13.67 -8.87
C ASN A 413 29.79 -14.82 -8.17
N TYR A 414 29.73 -16.00 -8.81
CA TYR A 414 29.12 -17.19 -8.23
C TYR A 414 29.82 -17.63 -6.93
N ASP A 415 31.16 -17.77 -6.94
CA ASP A 415 31.90 -18.22 -5.77
C ASP A 415 31.85 -17.17 -4.64
N TRP A 416 31.79 -15.89 -4.99
CA TRP A 416 31.57 -14.80 -4.01
C TRP A 416 30.25 -14.99 -3.27
N TRP A 417 29.13 -15.14 -3.99
CA TRP A 417 27.82 -15.32 -3.36
C TRP A 417 27.65 -16.66 -2.67
N TYR A 418 28.29 -17.71 -3.17
CA TYR A 418 28.35 -19.00 -2.49
C TYR A 418 29.01 -18.86 -1.12
N LEU A 419 30.18 -18.21 -1.03
CA LEU A 419 30.88 -17.99 0.24
C LEU A 419 30.09 -17.07 1.18
N ARG A 420 29.48 -16.01 0.64
CA ARG A 420 28.57 -15.14 1.40
C ARG A 420 27.39 -15.89 1.98
N THR A 421 26.75 -16.75 1.20
CA THR A 421 25.63 -17.56 1.70
C THR A 421 26.13 -18.61 2.69
N LYS A 422 27.27 -19.27 2.43
CA LYS A 422 27.86 -20.32 3.30
C LYS A 422 28.26 -19.80 4.67
N TYR A 423 28.89 -18.64 4.76
CA TYR A 423 29.44 -18.12 6.02
C TYR A 423 28.55 -17.05 6.67
N GLN A 424 27.88 -16.18 5.90
CA GLN A 424 26.99 -15.18 6.49
C GLN A 424 25.51 -15.57 6.48
N GLY A 425 25.07 -16.50 5.63
CA GLY A 425 23.64 -16.68 5.40
C GLY A 425 22.99 -15.44 4.80
N ILE A 426 23.72 -14.75 3.92
CA ILE A 426 23.24 -13.58 3.18
C ILE A 426 23.23 -13.88 1.69
N CYS A 427 22.14 -13.51 1.02
CA CYS A 427 21.95 -13.71 -0.42
C CYS A 427 21.88 -12.38 -1.18
N PRO A 428 22.13 -12.40 -2.51
CA PRO A 428 21.86 -11.23 -3.32
C PRO A 428 20.34 -10.96 -3.34
N PRO A 429 19.92 -9.70 -3.25
CA PRO A 429 18.51 -9.35 -3.21
C PRO A 429 17.82 -9.36 -4.58
N ILE A 430 18.60 -9.51 -5.66
CA ILE A 430 18.13 -9.69 -7.03
C ILE A 430 19.01 -10.75 -7.69
N SER A 431 18.50 -11.38 -8.76
CA SER A 431 19.28 -12.36 -9.52
C SER A 431 20.59 -11.75 -10.04
N ARG A 432 21.70 -12.47 -9.86
CA ARG A 432 23.05 -12.05 -10.27
C ARG A 432 23.66 -13.12 -11.15
N ASN A 433 24.35 -12.70 -12.20
CA ASN A 433 25.04 -13.59 -13.12
C ASN A 433 26.53 -13.22 -13.24
N GLU A 434 27.26 -13.89 -14.13
CA GLU A 434 28.70 -13.65 -14.34
C GLU A 434 29.02 -12.42 -15.21
N THR A 435 28.02 -11.67 -15.68
CA THR A 435 28.28 -10.31 -16.17
C THR A 435 28.41 -9.30 -15.03
N ASN A 436 27.94 -9.67 -13.83
CA ASN A 436 28.11 -8.87 -12.63
C ASN A 436 29.48 -9.12 -11.97
N PHE A 437 29.96 -8.13 -11.21
CA PHE A 437 31.16 -8.24 -10.38
C PHE A 437 30.93 -7.57 -9.03
N ASP A 438 30.05 -8.18 -8.24
CA ASP A 438 29.68 -7.70 -6.90
C ASP A 438 30.87 -7.57 -5.92
N PRO A 439 31.91 -8.44 -5.90
CA PRO A 439 33.10 -8.21 -5.06
C PRO A 439 33.78 -6.86 -5.36
N GLY A 440 33.79 -6.41 -6.62
CA GLY A 440 34.37 -5.11 -6.99
C GLY A 440 33.68 -3.91 -6.34
N ALA A 441 32.44 -4.08 -5.87
CA ALA A 441 31.68 -3.03 -5.20
C ALA A 441 32.12 -2.77 -3.75
N LYS A 442 33.14 -3.48 -3.23
CA LYS A 442 33.76 -3.28 -1.91
C LYS A 442 35.20 -2.79 -2.06
N TYR A 443 35.50 -1.58 -1.58
CA TYR A 443 36.78 -0.86 -1.77
C TYR A 443 38.05 -1.69 -1.61
N HIS A 444 38.11 -2.58 -0.60
CA HIS A 444 39.31 -3.38 -0.32
C HIS A 444 39.69 -4.35 -1.46
N ILE A 445 38.76 -4.65 -2.38
CA ILE A 445 39.03 -5.42 -3.60
C ILE A 445 39.81 -4.57 -4.63
N PRO A 446 39.28 -3.45 -5.18
CA PRO A 446 40.03 -2.59 -6.10
C PRO A 446 41.25 -1.93 -5.46
N GLY A 447 41.19 -1.53 -4.19
CA GLY A 447 42.31 -0.95 -3.44
C GLY A 447 43.33 -1.98 -2.94
N ASN A 448 43.19 -3.24 -3.32
CA ASN A 448 44.10 -4.35 -3.04
C ASN A 448 44.59 -4.47 -1.57
N THR A 449 43.73 -4.19 -0.60
CA THR A 449 44.09 -4.27 0.82
C THR A 449 43.59 -5.60 1.41
N PRO A 450 44.46 -6.46 1.98
CA PRO A 450 44.06 -7.73 2.59
C PRO A 450 43.05 -7.53 3.71
N TYR A 451 41.90 -8.18 3.61
CA TYR A 451 40.76 -8.00 4.53
C TYR A 451 40.81 -8.90 5.76
N ILE A 452 41.54 -10.02 5.70
CA ILE A 452 41.62 -11.00 6.81
C ILE A 452 42.20 -10.39 8.08
N ARG A 453 42.94 -9.28 7.95
CA ARG A 453 43.44 -8.49 9.08
C ARG A 453 42.33 -8.11 10.06
N TYR A 454 41.12 -7.81 9.58
CA TYR A 454 40.01 -7.39 10.43
C TYR A 454 39.38 -8.58 11.18
N PHE A 455 39.33 -9.76 10.56
CA PHE A 455 38.92 -10.97 11.28
C PHE A 455 39.88 -11.27 12.43
N VAL A 456 41.20 -11.30 12.14
CA VAL A 456 42.23 -11.50 13.16
C VAL A 456 42.17 -10.40 14.23
N SER A 457 41.95 -9.15 13.83
CA SER A 457 41.77 -8.01 14.74
C SER A 457 40.65 -8.28 15.74
N PHE A 458 39.50 -8.75 15.26
CA PHE A 458 38.32 -8.98 16.09
C PHE A 458 38.49 -10.12 17.07
N ILE A 459 39.42 -11.04 16.85
CA ILE A 459 39.75 -12.07 17.85
C ILE A 459 40.74 -11.50 18.87
N LEU A 460 41.83 -10.90 18.37
CA LEU A 460 42.91 -10.40 19.21
C LEU A 460 42.46 -9.23 20.10
N GLN A 461 41.59 -8.33 19.63
CA GLN A 461 41.15 -7.17 20.41
C GLN A 461 40.47 -7.58 21.72
N PHE A 462 39.70 -8.67 21.76
CA PHE A 462 39.06 -9.14 22.99
C PHE A 462 40.05 -9.88 23.90
N GLN A 463 41.02 -10.62 23.33
CA GLN A 463 42.12 -11.19 24.11
C GLN A 463 42.96 -10.09 24.77
N PHE A 464 43.24 -9.00 24.04
CA PHE A 464 43.91 -7.82 24.56
C PHE A 464 43.07 -7.14 25.62
N HIS A 465 41.78 -6.90 25.35
CA HIS A 465 40.85 -6.29 26.30
C HIS A 465 40.85 -7.04 27.63
N LYS A 466 40.69 -8.37 27.59
CA LYS A 466 40.73 -9.21 28.80
C LYS A 466 42.05 -9.06 29.57
N ALA A 467 43.19 -9.09 28.89
CA ALA A 467 44.49 -8.96 29.52
C ALA A 467 44.74 -7.56 30.11
N LEU A 468 44.24 -6.52 29.46
CA LEU A 468 44.33 -5.12 29.92
C LEU A 468 43.37 -4.86 31.09
N CYS A 469 42.16 -5.42 31.06
CA CYS A 469 41.20 -5.38 32.17
C CYS A 469 41.74 -6.05 33.43
N GLN A 470 42.41 -7.19 33.28
CA GLN A 470 43.12 -7.84 34.38
C GLN A 470 44.24 -6.96 34.94
N ALA A 471 45.02 -6.30 34.07
CA ALA A 471 46.04 -5.35 34.51
C ALA A 471 45.44 -4.10 35.18
N ALA A 472 44.23 -3.69 34.78
CA ALA A 472 43.45 -2.63 35.42
C ALA A 472 42.71 -3.07 36.70
N ASN A 473 42.94 -4.30 37.18
CA ASN A 473 42.28 -4.88 38.36
C ASN A 473 40.74 -4.90 38.28
N HIS A 474 40.17 -5.03 37.07
CA HIS A 474 38.72 -5.16 36.89
C HIS A 474 38.22 -6.52 37.37
N THR A 475 37.15 -6.52 38.18
CA THR A 475 36.54 -7.74 38.75
C THR A 475 35.12 -8.03 38.25
N GLY A 476 34.54 -7.13 37.47
CA GLY A 476 33.18 -7.28 36.93
C GLY A 476 33.15 -8.08 35.61
N PRO A 477 31.97 -8.18 34.96
CA PRO A 477 31.86 -8.74 33.61
C PRO A 477 32.79 -8.03 32.62
N LEU A 478 33.35 -8.78 31.66
CA LEU A 478 34.34 -8.22 30.75
C LEU A 478 33.81 -7.03 29.92
N HIS A 479 32.51 -7.03 29.60
CA HIS A 479 31.86 -5.95 28.82
C HIS A 479 31.66 -4.64 29.58
N THR A 480 31.84 -4.62 30.90
CA THR A 480 31.78 -3.39 31.71
C THR A 480 33.16 -2.81 32.02
N CYS A 481 34.23 -3.47 31.58
CA CYS A 481 35.59 -3.04 31.85
C CYS A 481 35.94 -1.75 31.10
N ASP A 482 36.49 -0.79 31.84
CA ASP A 482 37.07 0.45 31.33
C ASP A 482 38.49 0.61 31.88
N ILE A 483 39.49 0.54 30.99
CA ILE A 483 40.91 0.63 31.38
C ILE A 483 41.39 2.07 31.62
N TYR A 484 40.55 3.07 31.40
CA TYR A 484 40.90 4.48 31.57
C TYR A 484 41.57 4.77 32.92
N LYS A 485 42.69 5.51 32.90
CA LYS A 485 43.58 5.80 34.05
C LYS A 485 44.34 4.62 34.66
N SER A 486 44.33 3.44 34.02
CA SER A 486 45.18 2.31 34.44
C SER A 486 46.58 2.41 33.82
N THR A 487 47.53 2.93 34.59
CA THR A 487 48.94 2.98 34.16
C THR A 487 49.57 1.60 34.00
N GLU A 488 49.07 0.61 34.74
CA GLU A 488 49.48 -0.79 34.65
C GLU A 488 49.07 -1.41 33.31
N ALA A 489 47.81 -1.17 32.89
CA ALA A 489 47.35 -1.59 31.57
C ALA A 489 48.13 -0.87 30.46
N GLY A 490 48.37 0.44 30.61
CA GLY A 490 49.15 1.21 29.64
C GLY A 490 50.63 0.79 29.55
N ALA A 491 51.27 0.45 30.67
CA ALA A 491 52.65 -0.08 30.66
C ALA A 491 52.73 -1.42 29.90
N LYS A 492 51.75 -2.31 30.13
CA LYS A 492 51.64 -3.59 29.42
C LYS A 492 51.42 -3.39 27.93
N LEU A 493 50.54 -2.46 27.56
CA LEU A 493 50.29 -2.08 26.17
C LEU A 493 51.55 -1.48 25.52
N SER A 494 52.19 -0.48 26.13
CA SER A 494 53.42 0.14 25.62
C SER A 494 54.53 -0.89 25.37
N GLN A 495 54.71 -1.86 26.27
CA GLN A 495 55.70 -2.93 26.10
C GLN A 495 55.44 -3.76 24.83
N ALA A 496 54.18 -4.12 24.55
CA ALA A 496 53.82 -4.84 23.34
C ALA A 496 54.03 -3.99 22.07
N LEU A 497 53.65 -2.71 22.11
CA LEU A 497 53.75 -1.79 20.97
C LEU A 497 55.21 -1.50 20.56
N ARG A 498 56.13 -1.36 21.52
CA ARG A 498 57.56 -1.08 21.25
C ARG A 498 58.27 -2.13 20.41
N ALA A 499 57.78 -3.37 20.41
CA ALA A 499 58.37 -4.44 19.63
C ALA A 499 58.18 -4.24 18.11
N GLY A 500 57.13 -3.52 17.68
CA GLY A 500 56.76 -3.44 16.27
C GLY A 500 56.69 -4.83 15.64
N SER A 501 57.36 -5.02 14.50
CA SER A 501 57.53 -6.33 13.86
C SER A 501 58.89 -6.97 14.12
N SER A 502 59.66 -6.53 15.12
CA SER A 502 61.02 -7.04 15.39
C SER A 502 61.04 -8.50 15.91
N ARG A 503 59.94 -8.97 16.50
CA ARG A 503 59.78 -10.32 17.08
C ARG A 503 58.60 -11.07 16.42
N PRO A 504 58.53 -12.42 16.56
CA PRO A 504 57.34 -13.18 16.19
C PRO A 504 56.11 -12.69 16.97
N TRP A 505 54.97 -12.55 16.31
CA TRP A 505 53.76 -11.99 16.94
C TRP A 505 53.22 -12.88 18.06
N GLN A 506 53.45 -14.19 18.01
CA GLN A 506 53.04 -15.15 19.03
C GLN A 506 53.77 -14.91 20.36
N GLU A 507 55.02 -14.47 20.31
CA GLU A 507 55.77 -14.10 21.51
C GLU A 507 55.25 -12.79 22.11
N ILE A 508 54.96 -11.80 21.25
CA ILE A 508 54.38 -10.53 21.70
C ILE A 508 52.98 -10.75 22.29
N LEU A 509 52.19 -11.65 21.69
CA LEU A 509 50.90 -12.08 22.21
C LEU A 509 51.05 -12.76 23.58
N LEU A 510 52.06 -13.62 23.75
CA LEU A 510 52.36 -14.28 25.02
C LEU A 510 52.71 -13.27 26.11
N ASP A 511 53.57 -12.29 25.80
CA ASP A 511 53.96 -11.24 26.74
C ASP A 511 52.74 -10.39 27.16
N LEU A 512 51.81 -10.11 26.24
CA LEU A 512 50.62 -9.30 26.50
C LEU A 512 49.49 -10.07 27.20
N THR A 513 49.21 -11.30 26.77
CA THR A 513 47.98 -12.03 27.15
C THR A 513 48.23 -13.27 28.01
N GLY A 514 49.48 -13.73 28.11
CA GLY A 514 49.83 -14.99 28.78
C GLY A 514 49.63 -16.24 27.92
N THR A 515 49.24 -16.11 26.65
CA THR A 515 49.14 -17.22 25.68
C THR A 515 49.76 -16.84 24.35
N ASN A 516 50.34 -17.80 23.63
CA ASN A 516 50.89 -17.59 22.30
C ASN A 516 49.91 -17.97 21.16
N LYS A 517 48.65 -18.28 21.51
CA LYS A 517 47.60 -18.70 20.57
C LYS A 517 46.48 -17.67 20.49
N MET A 518 46.01 -17.46 19.26
CA MET A 518 44.77 -16.73 18.98
C MET A 518 43.56 -17.60 19.35
N ASP A 519 42.59 -17.04 20.08
CA ASP A 519 41.47 -17.78 20.68
C ASP A 519 40.21 -16.89 20.85
N ALA A 520 39.03 -17.43 20.55
CA ALA A 520 37.76 -16.68 20.60
C ALA A 520 37.15 -16.57 22.01
N GLY A 521 37.73 -17.21 23.03
CA GLY A 521 37.14 -17.34 24.36
C GLY A 521 36.88 -16.01 25.05
N ALA A 522 37.77 -15.02 24.92
CA ALA A 522 37.56 -13.68 25.49
C ALA A 522 36.39 -12.94 24.83
N LEU A 523 36.20 -13.13 23.52
CA LEU A 523 35.07 -12.58 22.77
C LEU A 523 33.76 -13.27 23.19
N LEU A 524 33.75 -14.59 23.29
CA LEU A 524 32.57 -15.35 23.74
C LEU A 524 32.19 -15.00 25.19
N GLU A 525 33.17 -14.76 26.06
CA GLU A 525 32.95 -14.27 27.44
C GLU A 525 32.30 -12.88 27.45
N TYR A 526 32.78 -11.96 26.62
CA TYR A 526 32.21 -10.61 26.50
C TYR A 526 30.73 -10.64 26.11
N PHE A 527 30.36 -11.47 25.12
CA PHE A 527 29.00 -11.58 24.60
C PHE A 527 28.11 -12.60 25.30
N SER A 528 28.63 -13.32 26.30
CA SER A 528 27.91 -14.40 26.99
C SER A 528 26.49 -14.01 27.43
N PRO A 529 26.21 -12.83 28.03
CA PRO A 529 24.85 -12.48 28.42
C PRO A 529 23.86 -12.42 27.25
N VAL A 530 24.25 -11.80 26.12
CA VAL A 530 23.37 -11.71 24.94
C VAL A 530 23.27 -13.03 24.20
N THR A 531 24.31 -13.88 24.22
CA THR A 531 24.25 -15.24 23.70
C THR A 531 23.14 -16.05 24.37
N HIS A 532 23.14 -16.10 25.71
CA HIS A 532 22.11 -16.81 26.48
C HIS A 532 20.72 -16.24 26.23
N TRP A 533 20.60 -14.92 26.13
CA TRP A 533 19.33 -14.26 25.83
C TRP A 533 18.82 -14.63 24.43
N LEU A 534 19.67 -14.59 23.40
CA LEU A 534 19.30 -14.95 22.03
C LEU A 534 18.85 -16.42 21.94
N GLU A 535 19.57 -17.34 22.59
CA GLU A 535 19.19 -18.76 22.64
C GLU A 535 17.81 -18.96 23.26
N GLN A 536 17.52 -18.26 24.37
CA GLN A 536 16.20 -18.30 25.00
C GLN A 536 15.11 -17.76 24.06
N GLN A 537 15.34 -16.60 23.43
CA GLN A 537 14.36 -16.00 22.53
C GLN A 537 14.08 -16.89 21.30
N ASN A 538 15.13 -17.41 20.67
CA ASN A 538 15.00 -18.28 19.51
C ASN A 538 14.30 -19.61 19.86
N ASN A 539 14.55 -20.16 21.05
CA ASN A 539 13.84 -21.35 21.53
C ASN A 539 12.36 -21.07 21.81
N LEU A 540 12.02 -19.91 22.38
CA LEU A 540 10.63 -19.51 22.65
C LEU A 540 9.82 -19.38 21.36
N THR A 541 10.40 -18.83 20.29
CA THR A 541 9.72 -18.69 18.99
C THR A 541 9.93 -19.87 18.04
N LYS A 542 10.73 -20.88 18.45
CA LYS A 542 11.08 -22.08 17.67
C LYS A 542 11.76 -21.74 16.33
N GLU A 543 12.70 -20.81 16.36
CA GLU A 543 13.46 -20.42 15.17
C GLU A 543 14.32 -21.56 14.62
N THR A 544 14.47 -21.58 13.30
CA THR A 544 15.47 -22.44 12.65
C THR A 544 16.83 -21.76 12.77
N LEU A 545 17.82 -22.42 13.38
CA LEU A 545 19.20 -21.94 13.33
C LEU A 545 19.81 -22.27 11.96
N GLY A 546 20.50 -21.31 11.36
CA GLY A 546 21.03 -21.44 9.99
C GLY A 546 19.96 -21.29 8.91
N TRP A 547 20.31 -21.66 7.68
CA TRP A 547 19.49 -21.44 6.47
C TRP A 547 19.47 -22.70 5.59
N PRO A 548 18.68 -23.73 5.95
CA PRO A 548 18.59 -24.96 5.15
C PRO A 548 18.05 -24.70 3.73
N ASP A 549 17.27 -23.65 3.51
CA ASP A 549 16.81 -23.23 2.18
C ASP A 549 17.88 -22.35 1.49
N PHE A 550 19.07 -22.92 1.30
CA PHE A 550 20.29 -22.21 0.87
C PHE A 550 20.11 -21.42 -0.45
N GLU A 551 19.35 -21.96 -1.39
CA GLU A 551 19.12 -21.36 -2.71
C GLU A 551 17.96 -20.37 -2.75
N TRP A 552 17.27 -20.13 -1.63
CA TRP A 552 16.16 -19.19 -1.61
C TRP A 552 16.64 -17.75 -1.89
N ARG A 553 15.89 -17.04 -2.74
CA ARG A 553 16.10 -15.63 -3.09
C ARG A 553 14.76 -14.90 -3.05
N PRO A 554 14.72 -13.61 -2.68
CA PRO A 554 13.48 -12.85 -2.69
C PRO A 554 13.01 -12.57 -4.13
N PRO A 555 11.69 -12.40 -4.36
CA PRO A 555 11.15 -11.98 -5.63
C PRO A 555 11.41 -10.48 -5.87
N ILE A 556 11.42 -10.07 -7.15
CA ILE A 556 11.47 -8.65 -7.53
C ILE A 556 10.12 -8.00 -7.16
N PRO A 557 10.11 -6.84 -6.47
CA PRO A 557 8.88 -6.11 -6.17
C PRO A 557 8.09 -5.72 -7.42
N GLU A 558 6.77 -5.77 -7.34
CA GLU A 558 5.89 -5.36 -8.44
C GLU A 558 6.06 -3.87 -8.76
N GLY A 559 6.17 -3.52 -10.04
CA GLY A 559 6.40 -2.17 -10.51
C GLY A 559 7.82 -1.63 -10.29
N TYR A 560 8.77 -2.42 -9.78
CA TYR A 560 10.17 -1.97 -9.62
C TYR A 560 10.80 -1.65 -11.00
N PRO A 561 11.53 -0.51 -11.14
CA PRO A 561 12.00 0.40 -10.10
C PRO A 561 11.10 1.63 -9.84
N GLU A 562 9.87 1.67 -10.33
CA GLU A 562 8.96 2.79 -10.08
C GLU A 562 8.54 2.86 -8.60
N GLY A 563 8.39 4.10 -8.09
CA GLY A 563 7.91 4.36 -6.73
C GLY A 563 8.94 4.20 -5.60
N ILE A 564 10.24 4.16 -5.91
CA ILE A 564 11.30 4.09 -4.87
C ILE A 564 11.34 5.33 -3.94
N ASP A 565 10.71 6.42 -4.36
CA ASP A 565 10.56 7.68 -3.63
C ASP A 565 9.35 7.67 -2.68
N LYS A 566 8.46 6.68 -2.81
CA LYS A 566 7.27 6.54 -1.95
C LYS A 566 7.63 6.06 -0.54
N VAL A 567 6.78 6.41 0.41
CA VAL A 567 6.84 5.97 1.81
C VAL A 567 6.32 4.54 1.90
N ALA A 568 7.20 3.59 2.21
CA ALA A 568 6.85 2.18 2.38
C ALA A 568 6.88 1.75 3.86
N ASP A 569 6.75 2.71 4.79
CA ASP A 569 6.66 2.43 6.22
C ASP A 569 5.20 2.36 6.68
N GLU A 570 4.75 1.15 7.01
CA GLU A 570 3.41 0.88 7.51
C GLU A 570 3.14 1.55 8.87
N ALA A 571 4.17 1.76 9.71
CA ALA A 571 4.01 2.47 10.98
C ALA A 571 3.72 3.96 10.73
N ALA A 572 4.46 4.59 9.81
CA ALA A 572 4.18 5.96 9.37
C ALA A 572 2.77 6.08 8.75
N ALA A 573 2.34 5.07 7.98
CA ALA A 573 0.98 5.04 7.45
C ALA A 573 -0.08 4.97 8.56
N LYS A 574 0.14 4.17 9.60
CA LYS A 574 -0.77 4.09 10.74
C LYS A 574 -0.91 5.44 11.44
N THR A 575 0.20 6.12 11.75
CA THR A 575 0.17 7.47 12.35
C THR A 575 -0.55 8.48 11.45
N PHE A 576 -0.29 8.44 10.14
CA PHE A 576 -0.98 9.27 9.16
C PHE A 576 -2.50 9.03 9.15
N LEU A 577 -2.95 7.77 9.24
CA LEU A 577 -4.36 7.42 9.25
C LEU A 577 -5.07 7.79 10.55
N GLU A 578 -4.38 7.74 11.70
CA GLU A 578 -4.90 8.22 12.99
C GLU A 578 -5.14 9.74 12.95
N GLU A 579 -4.21 10.50 12.39
CA GLU A 579 -4.35 11.95 12.16
C GLU A 579 -5.49 12.25 11.17
N TYR A 580 -5.56 11.53 10.05
CA TYR A 580 -6.65 11.68 9.08
C TYR A 580 -8.01 11.43 9.74
N ASN A 581 -8.15 10.34 10.51
CA ASN A 581 -9.44 9.97 11.10
C ASN A 581 -9.94 11.05 12.07
N SER A 582 -9.06 11.58 12.92
CA SER A 582 -9.43 12.62 13.89
C SER A 582 -9.78 13.96 13.23
N THR A 583 -9.06 14.36 12.19
CA THR A 583 -9.33 15.63 11.49
C THR A 583 -10.54 15.54 10.56
N ALA A 584 -10.74 14.40 9.90
CA ALA A 584 -11.88 14.17 9.02
C ALA A 584 -13.21 14.21 9.79
N GLU A 585 -13.29 13.61 10.99
CA GLU A 585 -14.50 13.66 11.84
C GLU A 585 -14.96 15.11 12.10
N VAL A 586 -14.02 16.03 12.34
CA VAL A 586 -14.32 17.46 12.59
C VAL A 586 -14.79 18.16 11.31
N VAL A 587 -14.04 18.01 10.21
CA VAL A 587 -14.31 18.73 8.97
C VAL A 587 -15.60 18.24 8.31
N TRP A 588 -15.81 16.91 8.29
CA TRP A 588 -17.01 16.31 7.71
C TRP A 588 -18.25 16.67 8.54
N ASN A 589 -18.17 16.63 9.87
CA ASN A 589 -19.27 17.10 10.73
C ASN A 589 -19.65 18.56 10.43
N SER A 590 -18.68 19.47 10.32
CA SER A 590 -18.95 20.89 10.03
C SER A 590 -19.62 21.09 8.67
N TYR A 591 -19.27 20.30 7.66
CA TYR A 591 -19.94 20.34 6.35
C TYR A 591 -21.35 19.75 6.44
N THR A 592 -21.51 18.59 7.06
CA THR A 592 -22.81 17.93 7.21
C THR A 592 -23.81 18.82 7.95
N GLU A 593 -23.39 19.55 8.99
CA GLU A 593 -24.26 20.49 9.70
C GLU A 593 -24.70 21.66 8.79
N ALA A 594 -23.78 22.26 8.03
CA ALA A 594 -24.13 23.33 7.09
C ALA A 594 -25.06 22.83 5.96
N SER A 595 -24.82 21.62 5.46
CA SER A 595 -25.66 20.97 4.46
C SER A 595 -27.06 20.65 5.01
N TRP A 596 -27.15 20.19 6.25
CA TRP A 596 -28.42 19.95 6.94
C TRP A 596 -29.24 21.24 7.08
N VAL A 597 -28.60 22.33 7.53
CA VAL A 597 -29.25 23.64 7.67
C VAL A 597 -29.78 24.14 6.34
N TYR A 598 -29.03 23.99 5.24
CA TYR A 598 -29.53 24.34 3.90
C TYR A 598 -30.71 23.48 3.48
N ASN A 599 -30.61 22.16 3.64
CA ASN A 599 -31.66 21.21 3.23
C ASN A 599 -32.98 21.36 4.02
N THR A 600 -32.91 21.88 5.24
CA THR A 600 -34.06 22.12 6.14
C THR A 600 -34.46 23.60 6.23
N ASN A 601 -33.77 24.48 5.49
CA ASN A 601 -34.07 25.91 5.37
C ASN A 601 -33.37 26.50 4.14
N ILE A 602 -33.98 26.35 2.97
CA ILE A 602 -33.41 26.76 1.68
C ILE A 602 -33.40 28.29 1.59
N THR A 603 -32.20 28.88 1.70
CA THR A 603 -31.96 30.31 1.48
C THR A 603 -30.61 30.50 0.80
N GLU A 604 -30.44 31.61 0.08
CA GLU A 604 -29.14 31.94 -0.54
C GLU A 604 -28.04 32.07 0.51
N TYR A 605 -28.35 32.61 1.70
CA TYR A 605 -27.41 32.70 2.82
C TYR A 605 -26.90 31.32 3.27
N ASN A 606 -27.81 30.36 3.52
CA ASN A 606 -27.43 29.00 3.94
C ASN A 606 -26.70 28.25 2.81
N LYS A 607 -27.08 28.49 1.55
CA LYS A 607 -26.39 27.93 0.38
C LYS A 607 -24.92 28.33 0.34
N GLN A 608 -24.63 29.62 0.52
CA GLN A 608 -23.25 30.11 0.51
C GLN A 608 -22.42 29.53 1.66
N ILE A 609 -22.99 29.40 2.86
CA ILE A 609 -22.30 28.74 4.00
C ILE A 609 -22.01 27.28 3.69
N MET A 610 -22.98 26.53 3.16
CA MET A 610 -22.80 25.13 2.77
C MET A 610 -21.69 24.99 1.72
N LEU A 611 -21.67 25.85 0.69
CA LEU A 611 -20.64 25.84 -0.35
C LEU A 611 -19.25 26.18 0.21
N GLU A 612 -19.15 27.15 1.13
CA GLU A 612 -17.89 27.46 1.83
C GLU A 612 -17.37 26.26 2.62
N LYS A 613 -18.24 25.60 3.39
CA LYS A 613 -17.88 24.38 4.14
C LYS A 613 -17.53 23.21 3.24
N ASN A 614 -18.18 23.08 2.08
CA ASN A 614 -17.83 22.09 1.07
C ASN A 614 -16.40 22.29 0.54
N LEU A 615 -15.99 23.53 0.31
CA LEU A 615 -14.63 23.86 -0.11
C LEU A 615 -13.60 23.53 0.98
N GLN A 616 -13.91 23.82 2.25
CA GLN A 616 -13.05 23.45 3.39
C GLN A 616 -12.85 21.92 3.46
N MET A 617 -13.94 21.15 3.31
CA MET A 617 -13.88 19.68 3.25
C MET A 617 -13.08 19.19 2.03
N SER A 618 -13.31 19.77 0.85
CA SER A 618 -12.58 19.38 -0.37
C SER A 618 -11.08 19.67 -0.27
N ASN A 619 -10.69 20.77 0.38
CA ASN A 619 -9.28 21.06 0.64
C ASN A 619 -8.64 20.04 1.59
N HIS A 620 -9.36 19.62 2.64
CA HIS A 620 -8.92 18.53 3.53
C HIS A 620 -8.74 17.22 2.75
N THR A 621 -9.73 16.83 1.92
CA THR A 621 -9.65 15.65 1.04
C THR A 621 -8.45 15.72 0.10
N LEU A 622 -8.21 16.87 -0.54
CA LEU A 622 -7.05 17.08 -1.42
C LEU A 622 -5.73 16.91 -0.65
N GLN A 623 -5.58 17.58 0.50
CA GLN A 623 -4.36 17.52 1.29
C GLN A 623 -4.02 16.11 1.76
N TYR A 624 -4.98 15.41 2.38
CA TYR A 624 -4.74 14.07 2.88
C TYR A 624 -4.66 13.03 1.77
N GLY A 625 -5.45 13.15 0.71
CA GLY A 625 -5.36 12.20 -0.41
C GLY A 625 -4.06 12.33 -1.20
N MET A 626 -3.52 13.55 -1.36
CA MET A 626 -2.19 13.73 -1.95
C MET A 626 -1.07 13.16 -1.07
N LYS A 627 -1.17 13.28 0.27
CA LYS A 627 -0.28 12.59 1.20
C LYS A 627 -0.44 11.06 1.11
N ALA A 628 -1.67 10.56 1.01
CA ALA A 628 -1.94 9.11 0.87
C ALA A 628 -1.29 8.53 -0.39
N ARG A 629 -1.29 9.26 -1.51
CA ARG A 629 -0.62 8.87 -2.77
C ARG A 629 0.91 8.75 -2.66
N GLN A 630 1.52 9.35 -1.64
CA GLN A 630 2.96 9.22 -1.37
C GLN A 630 3.31 7.88 -0.71
N PHE A 631 2.33 7.12 -0.20
CA PHE A 631 2.59 5.80 0.35
C PHE A 631 2.63 4.73 -0.75
N ASP A 632 3.59 3.81 -0.65
CA ASP A 632 3.56 2.54 -1.39
C ASP A 632 3.09 1.45 -0.42
N TYR A 633 1.80 1.16 -0.47
CA TYR A 633 1.15 0.19 0.41
C TYR A 633 1.06 -1.21 -0.21
N SER A 634 1.69 -1.48 -1.36
CA SER A 634 1.61 -2.79 -2.04
C SER A 634 2.02 -3.94 -1.11
N ASP A 635 3.05 -3.72 -0.29
CA ASP A 635 3.69 -4.73 0.55
C ASP A 635 3.37 -4.60 2.05
N PHE A 636 2.46 -3.71 2.45
CA PHE A 636 1.98 -3.63 3.84
C PHE A 636 1.34 -4.95 4.28
N GLN A 637 1.32 -5.24 5.57
CA GLN A 637 0.73 -6.49 6.08
C GLN A 637 -0.74 -6.29 6.49
N ASP A 638 -1.11 -5.12 6.99
CA ASP A 638 -2.49 -4.78 7.37
C ASP A 638 -3.34 -4.41 6.15
N ALA A 639 -4.24 -5.32 5.79
CA ALA A 639 -5.19 -5.11 4.70
C ALA A 639 -6.10 -3.89 4.90
N SER A 640 -6.39 -3.50 6.14
CA SER A 640 -7.21 -2.34 6.48
C SER A 640 -6.49 -1.05 6.13
N ILE A 641 -5.20 -0.94 6.45
CA ILE A 641 -4.37 0.22 6.09
C ILE A 641 -4.31 0.36 4.57
N LYS A 642 -4.06 -0.74 3.84
CA LYS A 642 -4.08 -0.73 2.36
C LYS A 642 -5.41 -0.23 1.81
N ARG A 643 -6.52 -0.77 2.34
CA ARG A 643 -7.87 -0.43 1.88
C ARG A 643 -8.19 1.05 2.12
N ILE A 644 -7.83 1.59 3.28
CA ILE A 644 -8.01 3.02 3.58
C ILE A 644 -7.13 3.88 2.68
N LEU A 645 -5.83 3.59 2.55
CA LEU A 645 -4.92 4.37 1.70
C LEU A 645 -5.36 4.38 0.24
N ARG A 646 -5.83 3.23 -0.28
CA ARG A 646 -6.41 3.14 -1.63
C ARG A 646 -7.64 4.04 -1.76
N LYS A 647 -8.54 4.03 -0.79
CA LYS A 647 -9.74 4.90 -0.78
C LYS A 647 -9.36 6.38 -0.72
N LEU A 648 -8.42 6.76 0.15
CA LEU A 648 -7.96 8.15 0.28
C LEU A 648 -7.19 8.66 -0.94
N SER A 649 -6.55 7.75 -1.69
CA SER A 649 -5.84 8.10 -2.92
C SER A 649 -6.79 8.52 -4.05
N ASP A 650 -8.07 8.16 -3.96
CA ASP A 650 -9.13 8.70 -4.81
C ASP A 650 -9.73 9.94 -4.11
N ILE A 651 -9.39 11.12 -4.61
CA ILE A 651 -9.81 12.41 -4.03
C ILE A 651 -11.05 12.99 -4.73
N GLU A 652 -11.72 12.18 -5.57
CA GLU A 652 -12.98 12.52 -6.23
C GLU A 652 -12.94 13.89 -6.91
N ARG A 653 -13.97 14.73 -6.72
CA ARG A 653 -14.05 16.10 -7.26
C ARG A 653 -12.97 17.05 -6.72
N ALA A 654 -12.36 16.76 -5.58
CA ALA A 654 -11.30 17.62 -5.02
C ALA A 654 -10.02 17.60 -5.87
N ALA A 655 -9.91 16.68 -6.83
CA ALA A 655 -8.87 16.71 -7.86
C ALA A 655 -9.00 17.91 -8.82
N LEU A 656 -10.20 18.49 -8.96
CA LEU A 656 -10.41 19.63 -9.85
C LEU A 656 -9.65 20.87 -9.33
N PRO A 657 -9.10 21.70 -10.24
CA PRO A 657 -8.62 23.04 -9.88
C PRO A 657 -9.69 23.83 -9.14
N GLU A 658 -9.30 24.65 -8.16
CA GLU A 658 -10.24 25.34 -7.25
C GLU A 658 -11.37 26.09 -7.98
N GLY A 659 -11.06 26.78 -9.09
CA GLY A 659 -12.06 27.48 -9.91
C GLY A 659 -13.10 26.54 -10.52
N GLU A 660 -12.67 25.39 -11.06
CA GLU A 660 -13.55 24.38 -11.63
C GLU A 660 -14.32 23.61 -10.54
N LEU A 661 -13.73 23.41 -9.36
CA LEU A 661 -14.41 22.81 -8.20
C LEU A 661 -15.55 23.71 -7.69
N LYS A 662 -15.32 25.03 -7.62
CA LYS A 662 -16.37 26.01 -7.29
C LYS A 662 -17.50 25.97 -8.31
N GLU A 663 -17.15 25.96 -9.60
CA GLU A 663 -18.13 25.82 -10.69
C GLU A 663 -18.94 24.52 -10.56
N TYR A 664 -18.26 23.40 -10.31
CA TYR A 664 -18.88 22.09 -10.13
C TYR A 664 -19.89 22.07 -8.97
N ASN A 665 -19.48 22.58 -7.80
CA ASN A 665 -20.33 22.65 -6.62
C ASN A 665 -21.54 23.58 -6.82
N GLN A 666 -21.33 24.71 -7.50
CA GLN A 666 -22.42 25.63 -7.84
C GLN A 666 -23.41 24.98 -8.82
N LEU A 667 -22.93 24.31 -9.86
CA LEU A 667 -23.78 23.61 -10.85
C LEU A 667 -24.67 22.56 -10.17
N LEU A 668 -24.10 21.74 -9.28
CA LEU A 668 -24.88 20.76 -8.52
C LEU A 668 -25.97 21.41 -7.68
N SER A 669 -25.61 22.43 -6.89
CA SER A 669 -26.57 23.14 -6.04
C SER A 669 -27.66 23.84 -6.86
N ASP A 670 -27.32 24.43 -8.01
CA ASP A 670 -28.29 25.08 -8.90
C ASP A 670 -29.25 24.08 -9.54
N MET A 671 -28.75 22.94 -10.02
CA MET A 671 -29.60 21.88 -10.59
C MET A 671 -30.57 21.31 -9.55
N GLU A 672 -30.11 21.08 -8.32
CA GLU A 672 -30.93 20.60 -7.20
C GLU A 672 -31.97 21.64 -6.77
N THR A 673 -31.61 22.93 -6.75
CA THR A 673 -32.51 24.04 -6.44
C THR A 673 -33.62 24.13 -7.49
N VAL A 674 -33.26 24.12 -8.78
CA VAL A 674 -34.23 24.14 -9.90
C VAL A 674 -35.25 23.02 -9.76
N TYR A 675 -34.81 21.81 -9.42
CA TYR A 675 -35.71 20.69 -9.18
C TYR A 675 -36.63 20.95 -7.97
N SER A 676 -36.06 21.39 -6.84
CA SER A 676 -36.78 21.48 -5.55
C SER A 676 -37.85 22.57 -5.53
N VAL A 677 -37.66 23.67 -6.27
CA VAL A 677 -38.57 24.82 -6.25
C VAL A 677 -39.52 24.89 -7.46
N ALA A 678 -39.38 23.97 -8.42
CA ALA A 678 -40.20 23.96 -9.64
C ALA A 678 -41.70 23.79 -9.33
N LYS A 679 -42.53 24.52 -10.08
CA LYS A 679 -43.99 24.46 -9.99
C LYS A 679 -44.62 24.42 -11.38
N VAL A 680 -45.74 23.71 -11.51
CA VAL A 680 -46.52 23.60 -12.74
C VAL A 680 -47.78 24.45 -12.60
N CYS A 681 -47.95 25.43 -13.49
CA CYS A 681 -49.01 26.43 -13.38
C CYS A 681 -50.09 26.27 -14.45
N ARG A 682 -51.36 26.41 -14.04
CA ARG A 682 -52.53 26.56 -14.91
C ARG A 682 -53.18 27.92 -14.61
N GLY A 683 -52.83 28.95 -15.40
CA GLY A 683 -53.15 30.34 -15.06
C GLY A 683 -52.37 30.79 -13.81
N GLU A 684 -53.06 31.39 -12.83
CA GLU A 684 -52.45 31.84 -11.56
C GLU A 684 -52.25 30.70 -10.53
N LYS A 685 -52.81 29.50 -10.76
CA LYS A 685 -52.69 28.38 -9.82
C LYS A 685 -51.48 27.52 -10.16
N CYS A 686 -50.51 27.44 -9.26
CA CYS A 686 -49.28 26.65 -9.42
C CYS A 686 -49.23 25.52 -8.40
N LYS A 687 -48.92 24.30 -8.86
CA LYS A 687 -48.72 23.10 -8.04
C LYS A 687 -47.24 22.72 -7.99
N ALA A 688 -46.69 22.52 -6.81
CA ALA A 688 -45.37 21.92 -6.60
C ALA A 688 -45.43 20.39 -6.81
N LEU A 689 -44.25 19.75 -6.89
CA LEU A 689 -44.18 18.28 -6.99
C LEU A 689 -44.88 17.60 -5.81
N ASP A 690 -44.40 17.90 -4.59
CA ASP A 690 -44.90 17.29 -3.36
C ASP A 690 -45.64 18.30 -2.47
N PRO A 691 -46.88 17.99 -2.02
CA PRO A 691 -47.64 16.78 -2.32
C PRO A 691 -48.49 16.86 -3.60
N GLU A 692 -48.67 18.04 -4.20
CA GLU A 692 -49.81 18.33 -5.09
C GLU A 692 -49.80 17.57 -6.42
N LEU A 693 -48.67 17.57 -7.15
CA LEU A 693 -48.57 16.82 -8.41
C LEU A 693 -48.44 15.32 -8.15
N THR A 694 -47.73 14.91 -7.09
CA THR A 694 -47.64 13.51 -6.67
C THR A 694 -49.02 12.93 -6.38
N ASP A 695 -49.86 13.64 -5.62
CA ASP A 695 -51.26 13.26 -5.34
C ASP A 695 -52.12 13.23 -6.61
N THR A 696 -51.96 14.23 -7.48
CA THR A 696 -52.66 14.26 -8.78
C THR A 696 -52.30 13.03 -9.63
N MET A 697 -51.01 12.68 -9.74
CA MET A 697 -50.55 11.51 -10.49
C MET A 697 -51.01 10.19 -9.87
N ALA A 698 -51.14 10.12 -8.55
CA ALA A 698 -51.56 8.92 -7.83
C ALA A 698 -53.07 8.66 -7.96
N THR A 699 -53.89 9.70 -7.83
CA THR A 699 -55.34 9.56 -7.66
C THR A 699 -56.15 9.85 -8.93
N SER A 700 -55.67 10.73 -9.81
CA SER A 700 -56.42 11.08 -11.02
C SER A 700 -56.53 9.88 -11.98
N ARG A 701 -57.67 9.79 -12.65
CA ARG A 701 -57.96 8.80 -13.71
C ARG A 701 -58.39 9.49 -15.00
N ASP A 702 -58.13 10.80 -15.09
CA ASP A 702 -58.36 11.62 -16.27
C ASP A 702 -57.07 11.69 -17.10
N TYR A 703 -57.14 11.30 -18.37
CA TYR A 703 -55.97 11.20 -19.24
C TYR A 703 -55.29 12.56 -19.44
N ASP A 704 -56.08 13.62 -19.68
CA ASP A 704 -55.57 14.94 -20.02
C ASP A 704 -55.00 15.67 -18.80
N GLU A 705 -55.58 15.47 -17.61
CA GLU A 705 -55.01 15.98 -16.36
C GLU A 705 -53.67 15.34 -16.02
N LEU A 706 -53.57 14.01 -16.19
CA LEU A 706 -52.31 13.28 -16.01
C LEU A 706 -51.27 13.74 -17.04
N LEU A 707 -51.67 13.93 -18.31
CA LEU A 707 -50.79 14.41 -19.37
C LEU A 707 -50.28 15.83 -19.08
N PHE A 708 -51.17 16.74 -18.68
CA PHE A 708 -50.82 18.11 -18.31
C PHE A 708 -49.79 18.13 -17.16
N SER A 709 -50.04 17.35 -16.12
CA SER A 709 -49.17 17.28 -14.94
C SER A 709 -47.80 16.68 -15.29
N TRP A 710 -47.80 15.57 -16.04
CA TRP A 710 -46.60 14.88 -16.47
C TRP A 710 -45.70 15.71 -17.39
N LYS A 711 -46.30 16.38 -18.38
CA LYS A 711 -45.58 17.22 -19.34
C LYS A 711 -45.12 18.52 -18.68
N GLY A 712 -46.02 19.16 -17.94
CA GLY A 712 -45.73 20.41 -17.23
C GLY A 712 -44.56 20.26 -16.27
N TRP A 713 -44.46 19.14 -15.54
CA TRP A 713 -43.33 18.88 -14.66
C TRP A 713 -41.99 18.81 -15.40
N ARG A 714 -41.95 18.13 -16.55
CA ARG A 714 -40.75 18.01 -17.39
C ARG A 714 -40.31 19.35 -17.99
N ASP A 715 -41.28 20.18 -18.36
CA ASP A 715 -41.03 21.53 -18.88
C ASP A 715 -40.53 22.48 -17.78
N ALA A 716 -41.10 22.40 -16.57
CA ALA A 716 -40.75 23.28 -15.44
C ALA A 716 -39.43 22.90 -14.75
N SER A 717 -39.06 21.61 -14.75
CA SER A 717 -37.85 21.09 -14.10
C SER A 717 -36.78 20.66 -15.12
N GLY A 718 -36.96 19.48 -15.73
CA GLY A 718 -35.95 18.83 -16.59
C GLY A 718 -35.40 19.74 -17.68
N LYS A 719 -36.26 20.42 -18.43
CA LYS A 719 -35.85 21.35 -19.49
C LYS A 719 -34.90 22.46 -19.00
N GLN A 720 -35.07 22.96 -17.78
CA GLN A 720 -34.24 24.01 -17.18
C GLN A 720 -32.85 23.50 -16.75
N ILE A 721 -32.68 22.19 -16.57
CA ILE A 721 -31.45 21.56 -16.10
C ILE A 721 -30.50 21.21 -17.26
N ARG A 722 -31.04 21.00 -18.47
CA ARG A 722 -30.31 20.48 -19.63
C ARG A 722 -28.94 21.13 -19.88
N SER A 723 -28.88 22.46 -19.92
CA SER A 723 -27.65 23.20 -20.24
C SER A 723 -26.58 23.04 -19.15
N LYS A 724 -26.99 23.03 -17.88
CA LYS A 724 -26.10 22.82 -16.72
C LYS A 724 -25.58 21.38 -16.69
N TYR A 725 -26.41 20.41 -17.05
CA TYR A 725 -26.04 19.00 -17.02
C TYR A 725 -24.87 18.67 -17.96
N LYS A 726 -24.83 19.28 -19.15
CA LYS A 726 -23.69 19.16 -20.08
C LYS A 726 -22.37 19.52 -19.38
N ARG A 727 -22.32 20.72 -18.79
CA ARG A 727 -21.10 21.21 -18.12
C ARG A 727 -20.73 20.37 -16.89
N TYR A 728 -21.73 19.91 -16.14
CA TYR A 728 -21.54 18.98 -15.04
C TYR A 728 -20.87 17.67 -15.50
N VAL A 729 -21.33 17.06 -16.62
CA VAL A 729 -20.74 15.81 -17.16
C VAL A 729 -19.27 16.00 -17.53
N GLU A 730 -18.93 17.13 -18.16
CA GLU A 730 -17.53 17.46 -18.52
C GLU A 730 -16.62 17.49 -17.29
N LEU A 731 -17.05 18.19 -16.24
CA LEU A 731 -16.29 18.35 -14.99
C LEU A 731 -16.23 17.04 -14.19
N SER A 732 -17.33 16.28 -14.09
CA SER A 732 -17.35 14.95 -13.46
C SER A 732 -16.34 14.01 -14.11
N ASN A 733 -16.33 13.96 -15.45
CA ASN A 733 -15.39 13.12 -16.19
C ASN A 733 -13.94 13.59 -16.06
N LYS A 734 -13.71 14.91 -15.98
CA LYS A 734 -12.37 15.45 -15.70
C LYS A 734 -11.89 15.04 -14.31
N ALA A 735 -12.73 15.15 -13.28
CA ALA A 735 -12.42 14.70 -11.93
C ALA A 735 -12.09 13.20 -11.88
N ALA A 736 -12.90 12.36 -12.53
CA ALA A 736 -12.66 10.91 -12.59
C ALA A 736 -11.31 10.56 -13.24
N ARG A 737 -10.96 11.21 -14.36
CA ARG A 737 -9.65 11.02 -15.03
C ARG A 737 -8.47 11.45 -14.18
N LEU A 738 -8.60 12.54 -13.42
CA LEU A 738 -7.55 12.99 -12.49
C LEU A 738 -7.33 12.02 -11.31
N ASN A 739 -8.27 11.09 -11.09
CA ASN A 739 -8.16 10.01 -10.11
C ASN A 739 -7.82 8.64 -10.72
N GLY A 740 -7.54 8.57 -12.03
CA GLY A 740 -7.14 7.34 -12.71
C GLY A 740 -8.29 6.48 -13.25
N HIS A 741 -9.53 6.98 -13.23
CA HIS A 741 -10.68 6.32 -13.86
C HIS A 741 -10.87 6.80 -15.31
N THR A 742 -11.49 5.99 -16.17
CA THR A 742 -11.77 6.39 -17.56
C THR A 742 -12.80 7.52 -17.66
N ASP A 743 -13.82 7.46 -16.80
CA ASP A 743 -14.98 8.34 -16.76
C ASP A 743 -15.67 8.25 -15.38
N ASN A 744 -16.63 9.14 -15.10
CA ASN A 744 -17.33 9.16 -13.82
C ASN A 744 -18.22 7.92 -13.58
N GLY A 745 -18.69 7.26 -14.65
CA GLY A 745 -19.42 6.00 -14.54
C GLY A 745 -18.50 4.87 -14.05
N ALA A 746 -17.26 4.80 -14.54
CA ALA A 746 -16.26 3.85 -14.07
C ALA A 746 -15.94 4.04 -12.58
N PHE A 747 -15.79 5.29 -12.13
CA PHE A 747 -15.63 5.62 -10.71
C PHE A 747 -16.81 5.08 -9.88
N TRP A 748 -18.06 5.35 -10.27
CA TRP A 748 -19.22 4.85 -9.54
C TRP A 748 -19.31 3.33 -9.47
N ARG A 749 -19.00 2.63 -10.57
CA ARG A 749 -18.99 1.16 -10.58
C ARG A 749 -17.86 0.59 -9.72
N SER A 750 -16.75 1.31 -9.55
CA SER A 750 -15.62 0.87 -8.71
C SER A 750 -15.99 0.66 -7.24
N LEU A 751 -17.03 1.36 -6.74
CA LEU A 751 -17.55 1.21 -5.37
C LEU A 751 -18.10 -0.20 -5.07
N TYR A 752 -18.41 -0.98 -6.10
CA TYR A 752 -18.86 -2.36 -5.98
C TYR A 752 -17.71 -3.38 -6.05
N GLU A 753 -16.47 -2.95 -6.30
CA GLU A 753 -15.26 -3.79 -6.34
C GLU A 753 -15.43 -5.07 -7.20
N THR A 754 -16.23 -5.00 -8.25
CA THR A 754 -16.63 -6.14 -9.07
C THR A 754 -16.33 -5.84 -10.54
N PRO A 755 -15.29 -6.45 -11.14
CA PRO A 755 -14.92 -6.19 -12.53
C PRO A 755 -16.03 -6.51 -13.54
N THR A 756 -16.91 -7.45 -13.23
CA THR A 756 -18.01 -7.93 -14.09
C THR A 756 -19.36 -7.25 -13.82
N PHE A 757 -19.38 -6.16 -13.06
CA PHE A 757 -20.61 -5.59 -12.49
C PHE A 757 -21.73 -5.33 -13.51
N GLU A 758 -21.44 -4.70 -14.66
CA GLU A 758 -22.47 -4.46 -15.69
C GLU A 758 -23.08 -5.76 -16.24
N ALA A 759 -22.26 -6.79 -16.46
CA ALA A 759 -22.71 -8.08 -16.97
C ALA A 759 -23.54 -8.85 -15.93
N ASP A 760 -23.17 -8.74 -14.65
CA ASP A 760 -23.92 -9.35 -13.55
C ASP A 760 -25.32 -8.74 -13.41
N LEU A 761 -25.45 -7.41 -13.55
CA LEU A 761 -26.74 -6.71 -13.52
C LEU A 761 -27.64 -7.10 -14.70
N GLU A 762 -27.09 -7.14 -15.93
CA GLU A 762 -27.86 -7.57 -17.11
C GLU A 762 -28.36 -9.01 -16.95
N ARG A 763 -27.51 -9.92 -16.45
CA ARG A 763 -27.91 -11.32 -16.18
C ARG A 763 -29.06 -11.38 -15.19
N ILE A 764 -29.00 -10.63 -14.10
CA ILE A 764 -30.06 -10.56 -13.09
C ILE A 764 -31.35 -9.98 -13.70
N TRP A 765 -31.25 -8.91 -14.48
CA TRP A 765 -32.40 -8.34 -15.18
C TRP A 765 -33.07 -9.35 -16.12
N LEU A 766 -32.30 -10.11 -16.90
CA LEU A 766 -32.84 -11.13 -17.80
C LEU A 766 -33.56 -12.27 -17.06
N GLN A 767 -33.12 -12.61 -15.84
CA GLN A 767 -33.83 -13.59 -15.00
C GLN A 767 -35.18 -13.05 -14.51
N LEU A 768 -35.28 -11.75 -14.25
CA LEU A 768 -36.47 -11.07 -13.74
C LEU A 768 -37.46 -10.66 -14.86
N GLN A 769 -36.97 -10.56 -16.09
CA GLN A 769 -37.75 -10.12 -17.25
C GLN A 769 -39.05 -10.91 -17.47
N PRO A 770 -39.11 -12.25 -17.37
CA PRO A 770 -40.37 -12.99 -17.59
C PRO A 770 -41.50 -12.58 -16.63
N LEU A 771 -41.18 -12.31 -15.36
CA LEU A 771 -42.15 -11.82 -14.38
C LEU A 771 -42.61 -10.40 -14.74
N TYR A 772 -41.67 -9.50 -15.06
CA TYR A 772 -42.01 -8.13 -15.47
C TYR A 772 -42.90 -8.09 -16.72
N LEU A 773 -42.62 -8.90 -17.75
CA LEU A 773 -43.41 -8.93 -18.98
C LEU A 773 -44.85 -9.40 -18.74
N ASN A 774 -45.04 -10.35 -17.84
CA ASN A 774 -46.37 -10.81 -17.45
C ASN A 774 -47.15 -9.74 -16.67
N LEU A 775 -46.49 -9.05 -15.73
CA LEU A 775 -47.08 -7.93 -15.01
C LEU A 775 -47.45 -6.78 -15.96
N HIS A 776 -46.53 -6.41 -16.86
CA HIS A 776 -46.74 -5.36 -17.86
C HIS A 776 -47.94 -5.65 -18.77
N ALA A 777 -48.04 -6.86 -19.33
CA ALA A 777 -49.16 -7.24 -20.19
C ALA A 777 -50.50 -7.15 -19.46
N TYR A 778 -50.57 -7.66 -18.23
CA TYR A 778 -51.77 -7.62 -17.39
C TYR A 778 -52.21 -6.17 -17.10
N VAL A 779 -51.27 -5.31 -16.69
CA VAL A 779 -51.54 -3.89 -16.42
C VAL A 779 -51.95 -3.15 -17.69
N ARG A 780 -51.27 -3.42 -18.82
CA ARG A 780 -51.61 -2.82 -20.12
C ARG A 780 -53.05 -3.12 -20.54
N ARG A 781 -53.51 -4.37 -20.36
CA ARG A 781 -54.92 -4.73 -20.62
C ARG A 781 -55.86 -3.89 -19.77
N ALA A 782 -55.61 -3.76 -18.47
CA ALA A 782 -56.47 -3.00 -17.57
C ALA A 782 -56.53 -1.51 -17.96
N LEU A 783 -55.37 -0.92 -18.31
CA LEU A 783 -55.31 0.45 -18.81
C LEU A 783 -56.04 0.60 -20.15
N TYR A 784 -55.94 -0.38 -21.05
CA TYR A 784 -56.70 -0.40 -22.30
C TYR A 784 -58.21 -0.43 -22.05
N LYS A 785 -58.69 -1.25 -21.10
CA LYS A 785 -60.11 -1.27 -20.71
C LYS A 785 -60.57 0.06 -20.13
N LYS A 786 -59.71 0.78 -19.40
CA LYS A 786 -60.04 2.06 -18.76
C LYS A 786 -60.02 3.26 -19.73
N TYR A 787 -58.97 3.37 -20.54
CA TYR A 787 -58.70 4.55 -21.36
C TYR A 787 -59.04 4.37 -22.85
N GLY A 788 -59.30 3.15 -23.31
CA GLY A 788 -59.71 2.86 -24.68
C GLY A 788 -58.58 2.86 -25.72
N ALA A 789 -58.94 2.50 -26.95
CA ALA A 789 -57.99 2.24 -28.03
C ALA A 789 -57.26 3.49 -28.58
N GLU A 790 -57.79 4.69 -28.34
CA GLU A 790 -57.11 5.94 -28.70
C GLU A 790 -55.89 6.22 -27.81
N HIS A 791 -55.91 5.69 -26.58
CA HIS A 791 -54.97 6.05 -25.53
C HIS A 791 -54.07 4.89 -25.07
N ALA A 792 -54.38 3.65 -25.45
CA ALA A 792 -53.57 2.47 -25.17
C ALA A 792 -53.67 1.46 -26.33
N ASN A 793 -52.61 0.68 -26.55
CA ASN A 793 -52.57 -0.40 -27.55
C ASN A 793 -52.31 -1.74 -26.85
N PRO A 794 -53.12 -2.79 -27.08
CA PRO A 794 -52.93 -4.10 -26.46
C PRO A 794 -51.61 -4.80 -26.84
N LYS A 795 -50.91 -4.35 -27.88
CA LYS A 795 -49.62 -4.89 -28.38
C LYS A 795 -48.48 -3.88 -28.33
N GLY A 796 -48.75 -2.66 -27.87
CA GLY A 796 -47.79 -1.55 -27.84
C GLY A 796 -47.22 -1.27 -26.45
N PRO A 797 -46.34 -0.26 -26.32
CA PRO A 797 -45.87 0.23 -25.04
C PRO A 797 -46.96 1.01 -24.27
N ILE A 798 -46.86 1.08 -22.94
CA ILE A 798 -47.79 1.83 -22.09
C ILE A 798 -47.39 3.32 -22.05
N PRO A 799 -48.33 4.28 -22.19
CA PRO A 799 -48.02 5.70 -22.00
C PRO A 799 -47.54 6.01 -20.57
N ALA A 800 -46.39 6.65 -20.44
CA ALA A 800 -45.65 6.80 -19.19
C ALA A 800 -46.33 7.64 -18.07
N HIS A 801 -47.48 8.24 -18.33
CA HIS A 801 -48.22 9.11 -17.39
C HIS A 801 -49.43 8.41 -16.74
N LEU A 802 -49.74 7.16 -17.12
CA LEU A 802 -50.93 6.44 -16.66
C LEU A 802 -50.68 5.48 -15.49
N LEU A 803 -49.47 5.49 -14.93
CA LEU A 803 -48.99 4.45 -14.01
C LEU A 803 -48.93 4.93 -12.55
N GLY A 804 -49.74 5.92 -12.18
CA GLY A 804 -49.90 6.31 -10.77
C GLY A 804 -48.72 7.06 -10.16
N ASN A 805 -47.69 7.38 -10.95
CA ASN A 805 -46.45 8.00 -10.48
C ASN A 805 -45.85 8.88 -11.59
N MET A 806 -45.23 10.02 -11.21
CA MET A 806 -44.64 11.01 -12.15
C MET A 806 -43.62 10.40 -13.13
N TRP A 807 -42.91 9.35 -12.73
CA TRP A 807 -41.87 8.68 -13.52
C TRP A 807 -42.26 7.27 -13.94
N ALA A 808 -43.42 6.77 -13.53
CA ALA A 808 -43.80 5.35 -13.68
C ALA A 808 -42.73 4.39 -13.14
N GLN A 809 -42.06 4.78 -12.04
CA GLN A 809 -41.08 3.93 -11.35
C GLN A 809 -41.74 2.94 -10.40
N SER A 810 -42.95 3.25 -9.94
CA SER A 810 -43.82 2.42 -9.11
C SER A 810 -45.24 2.59 -9.62
N TRP A 811 -45.98 1.48 -9.68
CA TRP A 811 -47.34 1.38 -10.22
C TRP A 811 -48.36 1.08 -9.12
N ALA A 812 -47.97 1.09 -7.85
CA ALA A 812 -48.84 0.74 -6.73
C ALA A 812 -50.12 1.60 -6.66
N ASN A 813 -50.03 2.88 -7.05
CA ASN A 813 -51.15 3.82 -7.03
C ASN A 813 -52.28 3.53 -8.04
N ILE A 814 -52.09 2.59 -8.98
CA ILE A 814 -53.15 2.14 -9.89
C ILE A 814 -53.72 0.78 -9.49
N PHE A 815 -53.44 0.30 -8.27
CA PHE A 815 -53.91 -1.00 -7.78
C PHE A 815 -55.45 -1.14 -7.87
N ASP A 816 -56.21 -0.07 -7.68
CA ASP A 816 -57.66 -0.02 -7.88
C ASP A 816 -58.10 -0.43 -9.30
N LEU A 817 -57.29 -0.14 -10.32
CA LEU A 817 -57.59 -0.50 -11.72
C LEU A 817 -57.20 -1.94 -12.05
N VAL A 818 -56.24 -2.51 -11.32
CA VAL A 818 -55.58 -3.77 -11.66
C VAL A 818 -55.73 -4.82 -10.57
N MET A 819 -56.65 -4.62 -9.63
CA MET A 819 -56.90 -5.53 -8.52
C MET A 819 -57.39 -6.90 -9.06
N PRO A 820 -56.65 -7.99 -8.79
CA PRO A 820 -57.03 -9.33 -9.26
C PRO A 820 -58.41 -9.79 -8.80
N TYR A 821 -58.72 -9.62 -7.51
CA TYR A 821 -59.95 -10.08 -6.88
C TYR A 821 -60.62 -8.93 -6.11
N PRO A 822 -61.54 -8.16 -6.74
CA PRO A 822 -62.20 -7.02 -6.11
C PRO A 822 -63.08 -7.36 -4.89
N SER A 823 -63.51 -8.63 -4.77
CA SER A 823 -64.31 -9.13 -3.65
C SER A 823 -63.49 -9.57 -2.44
N ALA A 824 -62.17 -9.73 -2.58
CA ALA A 824 -61.26 -10.08 -1.50
C ALA A 824 -60.70 -8.83 -0.81
N SER A 825 -60.26 -8.95 0.45
CA SER A 825 -59.76 -7.78 1.19
C SER A 825 -58.50 -7.17 0.56
N LYS A 826 -58.38 -5.85 0.68
CA LYS A 826 -57.15 -5.09 0.39
C LYS A 826 -56.41 -4.85 1.69
N VAL A 827 -55.08 -5.01 1.65
CA VAL A 827 -54.19 -4.58 2.73
C VAL A 827 -53.96 -3.07 2.59
N ASP A 828 -54.59 -2.28 3.45
CA ASP A 828 -54.37 -0.82 3.52
C ASP A 828 -54.58 -0.33 4.95
N ALA A 829 -53.48 0.04 5.61
CA ALA A 829 -53.49 0.52 6.98
C ALA A 829 -53.92 2.00 7.10
N THR A 830 -53.98 2.75 5.98
CA THR A 830 -54.17 4.21 6.01
C THR A 830 -55.45 4.65 6.71
N PRO A 831 -56.64 4.04 6.46
CA PRO A 831 -57.86 4.42 7.16
C PRO A 831 -57.77 4.17 8.67
N ALA A 832 -57.15 3.06 9.08
CA ALA A 832 -56.94 2.71 10.49
C ALA A 832 -55.95 3.66 11.18
N MET A 833 -54.84 4.00 10.52
CA MET A 833 -53.88 4.98 11.02
C MET A 833 -54.54 6.34 11.28
N LYS A 834 -55.35 6.82 10.32
CA LYS A 834 -56.07 8.09 10.45
C LYS A 834 -57.15 8.03 11.54
N SER A 835 -57.95 6.96 11.60
CA SER A 835 -59.02 6.83 12.61
C SER A 835 -58.48 6.72 14.04
N GLN A 836 -57.31 6.12 14.21
CA GLN A 836 -56.61 5.98 15.50
C GLN A 836 -55.73 7.18 15.86
N GLY A 837 -55.73 8.26 15.05
CA GLY A 837 -54.97 9.48 15.33
C GLY A 837 -53.45 9.29 15.29
N TRP A 838 -52.93 8.48 14.35
CA TRP A 838 -51.49 8.35 14.16
C TRP A 838 -50.86 9.68 13.72
N THR A 839 -49.61 9.89 14.13
CA THR A 839 -48.79 11.06 13.77
C THR A 839 -47.49 10.59 13.13
N PRO A 840 -46.76 11.45 12.39
CA PRO A 840 -45.42 11.14 11.90
C PRO A 840 -44.52 10.59 13.00
N ARG A 841 -44.46 11.24 14.16
CA ARG A 841 -43.66 10.78 15.30
C ARG A 841 -44.01 9.35 15.74
N LYS A 842 -45.31 9.02 15.84
CA LYS A 842 -45.75 7.67 16.19
C LYS A 842 -45.28 6.64 15.16
N MET A 843 -45.26 6.98 13.87
CA MET A 843 -44.75 6.07 12.82
C MET A 843 -43.26 5.74 13.04
N PHE A 844 -42.44 6.74 13.37
CA PHE A 844 -41.03 6.53 13.71
C PHE A 844 -40.85 5.73 15.00
N GLU A 845 -41.66 6.00 16.04
CA GLU A 845 -41.62 5.23 17.31
C GLU A 845 -41.98 3.76 17.10
N GLN A 846 -42.94 3.46 16.21
CA GLN A 846 -43.25 2.08 15.83
C GLN A 846 -42.08 1.42 15.09
N SER A 847 -41.40 2.17 14.22
CA SER A 847 -40.21 1.66 13.53
C SER A 847 -39.06 1.37 14.51
N ASP A 848 -38.76 2.28 15.44
CA ASP A 848 -37.76 2.06 16.50
C ASP A 848 -38.12 0.83 17.36
N SER A 849 -39.41 0.64 17.66
CA SER A 849 -39.90 -0.56 18.35
C SER A 849 -39.66 -1.83 17.53
N PHE A 850 -39.80 -1.78 16.20
CA PHE A 850 -39.47 -2.91 15.32
C PHE A 850 -37.97 -3.26 15.41
N PHE A 851 -37.07 -2.28 15.23
CA PHE A 851 -35.63 -2.52 15.29
C PHE A 851 -35.18 -3.07 16.66
N THR A 852 -35.67 -2.47 17.75
CA THR A 852 -35.37 -2.94 19.11
C THR A 852 -35.98 -4.32 19.40
N SER A 853 -37.11 -4.67 18.77
CA SER A 853 -37.67 -6.04 18.84
C SER A 853 -36.71 -7.09 18.28
N LEU A 854 -35.88 -6.74 17.28
CA LEU A 854 -34.84 -7.61 16.74
C LEU A 854 -33.57 -7.65 17.61
N GLY A 855 -33.49 -6.80 18.66
CA GLY A 855 -32.29 -6.66 19.49
C GLY A 855 -31.26 -5.71 18.90
N LEU A 856 -31.66 -4.87 17.94
CA LEU A 856 -30.84 -3.80 17.39
C LEU A 856 -30.86 -2.56 18.30
N ILE A 857 -30.01 -1.58 17.98
CA ILE A 857 -29.73 -0.43 18.84
C ILE A 857 -30.91 0.57 18.76
N PRO A 858 -31.50 1.01 19.89
CA PRO A 858 -32.55 2.03 19.87
C PRO A 858 -32.03 3.37 19.35
N MET A 859 -32.91 4.18 18.76
CA MET A 859 -32.55 5.53 18.32
C MET A 859 -32.12 6.42 19.50
N PRO A 860 -31.02 7.18 19.37
CA PRO A 860 -30.52 8.05 20.44
C PRO A 860 -31.45 9.25 20.70
N ALA A 861 -31.32 9.89 21.87
CA ALA A 861 -32.15 11.06 22.22
C ALA A 861 -32.03 12.20 21.20
N ASP A 862 -30.79 12.52 20.77
CA ASP A 862 -30.49 13.54 19.77
C ASP A 862 -31.22 13.31 18.44
N PHE A 863 -31.46 12.05 18.04
CA PHE A 863 -32.19 11.74 16.82
C PHE A 863 -33.61 12.31 16.86
N TRP A 864 -34.31 12.12 17.99
CA TRP A 864 -35.68 12.60 18.18
C TRP A 864 -35.76 14.12 18.30
N GLU A 865 -34.75 14.73 18.92
CA GLU A 865 -34.70 16.18 19.13
C GLU A 865 -34.39 16.95 17.84
N LYS A 866 -33.50 16.43 16.99
CA LYS A 866 -32.91 17.18 15.87
C LYS A 866 -33.45 16.80 14.49
N SER A 867 -34.13 15.66 14.34
CA SER A 867 -34.68 15.23 13.04
C SER A 867 -35.85 16.08 12.57
N MET A 868 -36.00 16.21 11.25
CA MET A 868 -37.16 16.84 10.63
C MET A 868 -38.11 15.73 10.14
N LEU A 869 -39.02 15.30 11.01
CA LEU A 869 -39.92 14.16 10.77
C LEU A 869 -41.23 14.52 10.06
N GLU A 870 -41.50 15.81 9.88
CA GLU A 870 -42.65 16.36 9.18
C GLU A 870 -42.32 17.71 8.53
N LYS A 871 -43.13 18.16 7.57
CA LYS A 871 -42.90 19.43 6.88
C LYS A 871 -43.16 20.62 7.84
N PRO A 872 -42.21 21.56 8.01
CA PRO A 872 -42.43 22.75 8.84
C PRO A 872 -43.60 23.60 8.34
N ALA A 873 -44.43 24.09 9.26
CA ALA A 873 -45.57 24.97 8.97
C ALA A 873 -45.22 26.47 9.04
N ASP A 874 -43.96 26.82 9.29
CA ASP A 874 -43.48 28.18 9.52
C ASP A 874 -43.08 28.94 8.24
N GLY A 875 -43.39 28.38 7.07
CA GLY A 875 -43.17 29.01 5.77
C GLY A 875 -41.77 28.80 5.18
N ARG A 876 -40.88 28.03 5.84
CA ARG A 876 -39.57 27.67 5.26
C ARG A 876 -39.70 26.71 4.08
N GLU A 877 -38.87 26.91 3.07
CA GLU A 877 -38.67 25.95 1.98
C GLU A 877 -37.65 24.89 2.39
N VAL A 878 -37.94 23.62 2.07
CA VAL A 878 -37.13 22.47 2.47
C VAL A 878 -37.05 21.45 1.34
N VAL A 879 -35.99 20.64 1.31
CA VAL A 879 -35.92 19.48 0.43
C VAL A 879 -36.76 18.36 1.06
N CYS A 880 -37.95 18.09 0.53
CA CYS A 880 -38.87 17.11 1.14
C CYS A 880 -38.52 15.64 0.89
N HIS A 881 -37.64 15.34 -0.07
CA HIS A 881 -37.24 13.96 -0.36
C HIS A 881 -36.63 13.31 0.90
N ALA A 882 -37.09 12.10 1.23
CA ALA A 882 -36.64 11.35 2.40
C ALA A 882 -35.13 11.09 2.33
N SER A 883 -34.46 11.18 3.49
CA SER A 883 -33.01 10.93 3.61
C SER A 883 -32.59 10.79 5.07
N ALA A 884 -31.63 9.89 5.31
CA ALA A 884 -30.96 9.70 6.58
C ALA A 884 -29.52 10.27 6.56
N TRP A 885 -29.07 10.81 7.69
CA TRP A 885 -27.83 11.59 7.80
C TRP A 885 -26.97 11.12 8.99
N ASP A 886 -25.72 10.73 8.70
CA ASP A 886 -24.65 10.56 9.70
C ASP A 886 -23.83 11.85 9.78
N PHE A 887 -23.72 12.43 10.97
CA PHE A 887 -22.96 13.66 11.21
C PHE A 887 -21.49 13.38 11.56
N TYR A 888 -21.03 12.14 11.42
CA TYR A 888 -19.66 11.66 11.55
C TYR A 888 -19.01 11.83 12.93
N ASN A 889 -19.76 12.30 13.93
CA ASN A 889 -19.29 12.48 15.30
C ASN A 889 -19.64 11.30 16.25
N ARG A 890 -20.15 10.20 15.68
CA ARG A 890 -20.55 8.95 16.37
C ARG A 890 -21.76 9.07 17.30
N LYS A 891 -22.45 10.22 17.31
CA LYS A 891 -23.53 10.52 18.26
C LYS A 891 -24.79 11.04 17.58
N ASP A 892 -24.62 11.93 16.61
CA ASP A 892 -25.70 12.67 15.97
C ASP A 892 -26.06 12.00 14.63
N PHE A 893 -27.29 11.52 14.57
CA PHE A 893 -27.87 10.85 13.41
C PHE A 893 -29.29 11.40 13.25
N ARG A 894 -29.69 11.76 12.03
CA ARG A 894 -30.99 12.43 11.80
C ARG A 894 -31.69 11.89 10.55
N ILE A 895 -33.02 12.05 10.51
CA ILE A 895 -33.82 11.85 9.30
C ILE A 895 -34.50 13.16 8.90
N LYS A 896 -34.52 13.43 7.59
CA LYS A 896 -35.26 14.53 6.97
C LYS A 896 -36.32 13.96 6.03
N GLN A 897 -37.59 13.99 6.44
CA GLN A 897 -38.74 13.50 5.67
C GLN A 897 -39.98 14.37 5.91
N CYS A 898 -40.67 14.76 4.84
CA CYS A 898 -41.97 15.45 4.91
C CYS A 898 -43.11 14.44 5.09
N THR A 899 -43.10 13.70 6.21
CA THR A 899 -43.95 12.52 6.41
C THR A 899 -45.45 12.85 6.44
N VAL A 900 -46.25 12.03 5.75
CA VAL A 900 -47.71 12.05 5.74
C VAL A 900 -48.26 10.77 6.37
N VAL A 901 -49.37 10.85 7.08
CA VAL A 901 -49.97 9.69 7.76
C VAL A 901 -50.70 8.79 6.75
N ASN A 902 -49.97 7.84 6.18
CA ASN A 902 -50.45 6.77 5.30
C ASN A 902 -49.52 5.54 5.38
N MET A 903 -49.92 4.44 4.75
CA MET A 903 -49.14 3.19 4.75
C MET A 903 -47.82 3.29 3.96
N ASP A 904 -47.77 4.05 2.87
CA ASP A 904 -46.57 4.20 2.03
C ASP A 904 -45.43 4.92 2.77
N ASP A 905 -45.77 5.98 3.49
CA ASP A 905 -44.84 6.71 4.33
C ASP A 905 -44.45 5.91 5.57
N LEU A 906 -45.32 5.03 6.10
CA LEU A 906 -44.94 4.10 7.17
C LEU A 906 -43.84 3.15 6.71
N ILE A 907 -43.92 2.67 5.47
CA ILE A 907 -42.88 1.85 4.83
C ILE A 907 -41.59 2.68 4.64
N THR A 908 -41.72 3.90 4.13
CA THR A 908 -40.58 4.83 3.94
C THR A 908 -39.87 5.15 5.25
N VAL A 909 -40.62 5.34 6.35
CA VAL A 909 -40.06 5.52 7.68
C VAL A 909 -39.16 4.35 8.08
N HIS A 910 -39.56 3.10 7.82
CA HIS A 910 -38.73 1.93 8.12
C HIS A 910 -37.48 1.86 7.24
N HIS A 911 -37.59 2.27 5.97
CA HIS A 911 -36.45 2.37 5.06
C HIS A 911 -35.38 3.33 5.61
N GLU A 912 -35.77 4.56 5.93
CA GLU A 912 -34.84 5.59 6.44
C GLU A 912 -34.27 5.23 7.82
N MET A 913 -35.08 4.63 8.70
CA MET A 913 -34.61 4.13 10.00
C MET A 913 -33.61 2.99 9.85
N GLY A 914 -33.69 2.19 8.78
CA GLY A 914 -32.69 1.18 8.46
C GLY A 914 -31.33 1.77 8.12
N HIS A 915 -31.29 2.92 7.45
CA HIS A 915 -30.04 3.65 7.24
C HIS A 915 -29.43 4.12 8.56
N VAL A 916 -30.24 4.73 9.45
CA VAL A 916 -29.77 5.15 10.78
C VAL A 916 -29.29 3.96 11.60
N GLN A 917 -29.97 2.82 11.50
CA GLN A 917 -29.53 1.60 12.15
C GLN A 917 -28.16 1.14 11.65
N TYR A 918 -27.88 1.26 10.36
CA TYR A 918 -26.56 0.98 9.79
C TYR A 918 -25.51 1.96 10.36
N PHE A 919 -25.83 3.25 10.44
CA PHE A 919 -24.96 4.28 11.02
C PHE A 919 -24.55 3.93 12.46
N LEU A 920 -25.53 3.55 13.28
CA LEU A 920 -25.32 3.17 14.67
C LEU A 920 -24.42 1.94 14.83
N GLN A 921 -24.44 1.00 13.88
CA GLN A 921 -23.67 -0.25 13.96
C GLN A 921 -22.21 -0.05 13.58
N TYR A 922 -21.89 0.77 12.58
CA TYR A 922 -20.52 1.00 12.15
C TYR A 922 -19.87 2.24 12.76
N LYS A 923 -20.54 3.00 13.63
CA LYS A 923 -20.05 4.29 14.17
C LYS A 923 -18.65 4.23 14.81
N ASP A 924 -18.22 3.05 15.26
CA ASP A 924 -16.91 2.84 15.90
C ASP A 924 -15.81 2.44 14.90
N GLN A 925 -16.16 2.21 13.63
CA GLN A 925 -15.19 2.06 12.53
C GLN A 925 -14.47 3.38 12.24
N PRO A 926 -13.26 3.34 11.65
CA PRO A 926 -12.64 4.50 11.03
C PRO A 926 -13.61 5.16 10.04
N ILE A 927 -13.59 6.49 9.93
CA ILE A 927 -14.50 7.25 9.08
C ILE A 927 -14.50 6.76 7.63
N SER A 928 -13.34 6.31 7.14
CA SER A 928 -13.19 5.73 5.79
C SER A 928 -14.00 4.46 5.56
N PHE A 929 -14.39 3.75 6.62
CA PHE A 929 -15.20 2.53 6.57
C PHE A 929 -16.65 2.72 7.04
N ARG A 930 -17.07 3.94 7.40
CA ARG A 930 -18.46 4.26 7.76
C ARG A 930 -19.33 4.45 6.51
N ASP A 931 -19.57 3.33 5.83
CA ASP A 931 -20.44 3.20 4.67
C ASP A 931 -20.98 1.75 4.64
N GLY A 932 -21.94 1.47 3.78
CA GLY A 932 -22.39 0.10 3.53
C GLY A 932 -21.30 -0.74 2.87
N ALA A 933 -21.40 -2.07 2.96
CA ALA A 933 -20.42 -2.96 2.33
C ALA A 933 -20.26 -2.69 0.82
N ASN A 934 -21.37 -2.30 0.18
CA ASN A 934 -21.42 -1.52 -1.04
C ASN A 934 -22.67 -0.61 -0.99
N PRO A 935 -22.86 0.34 -1.93
CA PRO A 935 -24.01 1.25 -1.87
C PRO A 935 -25.39 0.55 -1.89
N GLY A 936 -25.50 -0.62 -2.51
CA GLY A 936 -26.76 -1.39 -2.53
C GLY A 936 -27.11 -2.05 -1.20
N PHE A 937 -26.13 -2.39 -0.37
CA PHE A 937 -26.38 -2.90 0.99
C PHE A 937 -27.08 -1.85 1.85
N HIS A 938 -26.64 -0.59 1.78
CA HIS A 938 -27.20 0.49 2.58
C HIS A 938 -28.69 0.67 2.32
N GLU A 939 -29.08 0.61 1.05
CA GLU A 939 -30.46 0.67 0.54
C GLU A 939 -31.27 -0.60 0.87
N ALA A 940 -30.64 -1.78 0.84
CA ALA A 940 -31.33 -3.04 1.10
C ALA A 940 -31.73 -3.23 2.56
N ILE A 941 -30.91 -2.80 3.51
CA ILE A 941 -31.22 -2.95 4.93
C ILE A 941 -32.52 -2.23 5.30
N GLY A 942 -32.73 -1.02 4.79
CA GLY A 942 -33.99 -0.30 5.00
C GLY A 942 -35.20 -1.06 4.44
N ASP A 943 -35.07 -1.58 3.23
CA ASP A 943 -36.15 -2.25 2.53
C ASP A 943 -36.50 -3.65 3.08
N VAL A 944 -35.53 -4.41 3.60
CA VAL A 944 -35.77 -5.75 4.15
C VAL A 944 -36.81 -5.74 5.27
N LEU A 945 -36.75 -4.73 6.14
CA LEU A 945 -37.66 -4.61 7.26
C LEU A 945 -39.05 -4.18 6.79
N ALA A 946 -39.10 -3.27 5.82
CA ALA A 946 -40.33 -2.87 5.16
C ALA A 946 -41.13 -4.07 4.60
N LEU A 947 -40.45 -5.11 4.09
CA LEU A 947 -41.11 -6.34 3.60
C LEU A 947 -41.85 -7.11 4.70
N SER A 948 -41.35 -7.11 5.94
CA SER A 948 -42.05 -7.73 7.08
C SER A 948 -43.16 -6.83 7.62
N VAL A 949 -42.92 -5.51 7.67
CA VAL A 949 -43.89 -4.51 8.15
C VAL A 949 -45.14 -4.45 7.27
N SER A 950 -45.00 -4.65 5.96
CA SER A 950 -46.12 -4.64 5.02
C SER A 950 -47.01 -5.89 5.10
N THR A 951 -46.62 -6.93 5.86
CA THR A 951 -47.39 -8.16 5.90
C THR A 951 -48.72 -7.97 6.67
N PRO A 952 -49.81 -8.63 6.24
CA PRO A 952 -51.06 -8.62 6.99
C PRO A 952 -50.91 -9.07 8.45
N LYS A 953 -50.04 -10.06 8.69
CA LYS A 953 -49.70 -10.57 10.02
C LYS A 953 -49.13 -9.48 10.92
N HIS A 954 -48.15 -8.71 10.40
CA HIS A 954 -47.53 -7.64 11.15
C HIS A 954 -48.53 -6.50 11.43
N LEU A 955 -49.21 -6.01 10.40
CA LEU A 955 -50.19 -4.92 10.53
C LEU A 955 -51.32 -5.26 11.51
N HIS A 956 -51.76 -6.52 11.56
CA HIS A 956 -52.71 -6.97 12.57
C HIS A 956 -52.12 -6.92 13.99
N SER A 957 -50.85 -7.34 14.17
CA SER A 957 -50.18 -7.33 15.47
C SER A 957 -50.02 -5.93 16.07
N ILE A 958 -49.96 -4.89 15.24
CA ILE A 958 -49.89 -3.47 15.65
C ILE A 958 -51.25 -2.76 15.58
N ASN A 959 -52.35 -3.53 15.50
CA ASN A 959 -53.74 -3.05 15.46
C ASN A 959 -54.08 -2.14 14.26
N LEU A 960 -53.38 -2.27 13.13
CA LEU A 960 -53.70 -1.56 11.89
C LEU A 960 -54.57 -2.37 10.92
N LEU A 961 -54.80 -3.66 11.20
CA LEU A 961 -55.78 -4.50 10.53
C LEU A 961 -56.62 -5.25 11.57
N ASP A 962 -57.94 -5.31 11.36
CA ASP A 962 -58.87 -5.98 12.30
C ASP A 962 -58.78 -7.51 12.23
N ARG A 963 -58.49 -8.07 11.04
CA ARG A 963 -58.38 -9.51 10.80
C ARG A 963 -57.30 -9.81 9.77
N VAL A 964 -56.61 -10.94 9.94
CA VAL A 964 -55.73 -11.52 8.93
C VAL A 964 -56.56 -12.48 8.08
N GLU A 965 -56.83 -12.12 6.83
CA GLU A 965 -57.42 -13.06 5.88
C GLU A 965 -56.32 -13.92 5.25
N ASP A 966 -56.35 -15.22 5.54
CA ASP A 966 -55.40 -16.20 5.00
C ASP A 966 -56.07 -17.03 3.90
N ASN A 967 -56.21 -16.45 2.71
CA ASN A 967 -56.77 -17.12 1.54
C ASN A 967 -56.03 -16.72 0.26
N ASN A 968 -56.12 -17.56 -0.77
CA ASN A 968 -55.38 -17.38 -2.02
C ASN A 968 -55.75 -16.10 -2.78
N GLU A 969 -57.00 -15.63 -2.72
CA GLU A 969 -57.40 -14.39 -3.42
C GLU A 969 -56.76 -13.16 -2.78
N SER A 970 -56.80 -13.09 -1.44
CA SER A 970 -56.15 -12.02 -0.67
C SER A 970 -54.62 -12.06 -0.80
N ASP A 971 -54.00 -13.25 -0.86
CA ASP A 971 -52.56 -13.41 -1.10
C ASP A 971 -52.15 -12.89 -2.48
N ILE A 972 -52.92 -13.17 -3.53
CA ILE A 972 -52.65 -12.68 -4.89
C ILE A 972 -52.85 -11.16 -4.96
N ASN A 973 -53.88 -10.60 -4.30
CA ASN A 973 -54.05 -9.15 -4.18
C ASN A 973 -52.85 -8.50 -3.49
N TYR A 974 -52.37 -9.07 -2.37
CA TYR A 974 -51.18 -8.59 -1.67
C TYR A 974 -49.93 -8.65 -2.56
N LEU A 975 -49.63 -9.81 -3.13
CA LEU A 975 -48.47 -9.98 -4.02
C LEU A 975 -48.51 -9.03 -5.23
N MET A 976 -49.69 -8.83 -5.82
CA MET A 976 -49.87 -7.85 -6.91
C MET A 976 -49.52 -6.43 -6.44
N SER A 977 -49.98 -6.02 -5.25
CA SER A 977 -49.67 -4.70 -4.72
C SER A 977 -48.16 -4.48 -4.53
N ILE A 978 -47.44 -5.48 -4.00
CA ILE A 978 -45.98 -5.43 -3.85
C ILE A 978 -45.28 -5.49 -5.22
N ALA A 979 -45.78 -6.27 -6.18
CA ALA A 979 -45.17 -6.39 -7.50
C ALA A 979 -45.28 -5.09 -8.31
N LEU A 980 -46.41 -4.38 -8.21
CA LEU A 980 -46.58 -3.07 -8.82
C LEU A 980 -45.58 -2.04 -8.31
N ASP A 981 -45.02 -2.22 -7.12
CA ASP A 981 -43.92 -1.39 -6.63
C ASP A 981 -42.55 -2.00 -6.99
N LYS A 982 -42.24 -3.17 -6.43
CA LYS A 982 -40.89 -3.77 -6.48
C LYS A 982 -40.50 -4.30 -7.86
N ILE A 983 -41.41 -4.97 -8.58
CA ILE A 983 -41.11 -5.53 -9.90
C ILE A 983 -41.14 -4.45 -10.98
N ALA A 984 -42.09 -3.52 -10.89
CA ALA A 984 -42.19 -2.39 -11.83
C ALA A 984 -40.97 -1.46 -11.77
N PHE A 985 -40.35 -1.33 -10.59
CA PHE A 985 -39.17 -0.50 -10.37
C PHE A 985 -37.90 -1.03 -11.04
N LEU A 986 -37.65 -2.34 -11.02
CA LEU A 986 -36.40 -2.95 -11.49
C LEU A 986 -35.93 -2.47 -12.88
N PRO A 987 -36.74 -2.46 -13.95
CA PRO A 987 -36.29 -1.94 -15.24
C PRO A 987 -35.99 -0.44 -15.22
N PHE A 988 -36.70 0.34 -14.40
CA PHE A 988 -36.42 1.77 -14.22
C PHE A 988 -35.09 1.98 -13.48
N GLY A 989 -34.89 1.27 -12.38
CA GLY A 989 -33.66 1.26 -11.59
C GLY A 989 -32.44 0.92 -12.45
N TYR A 990 -32.59 -0.09 -13.31
CA TYR A 990 -31.54 -0.54 -14.20
C TYR A 990 -31.22 0.47 -15.32
N LEU A 991 -32.24 1.00 -16.00
CA LEU A 991 -32.03 1.86 -17.17
C LEU A 991 -31.44 3.23 -16.82
N MET A 992 -31.71 3.73 -15.61
CA MET A 992 -31.26 5.06 -15.16
C MET A 992 -29.73 5.21 -15.23
N ASP A 993 -29.00 4.24 -14.67
CA ASP A 993 -27.54 4.27 -14.68
C ASP A 993 -26.96 3.71 -15.97
N GLN A 994 -27.65 2.80 -16.66
CA GLN A 994 -27.28 2.46 -18.05
C GLN A 994 -27.26 3.69 -18.97
N TRP A 995 -28.21 4.62 -18.79
CA TRP A 995 -28.22 5.89 -19.52
C TRP A 995 -27.07 6.80 -19.08
N ARG A 996 -26.87 7.01 -17.77
CA ARG A 996 -25.80 7.89 -17.25
C ARG A 996 -24.41 7.37 -17.58
N TRP A 997 -24.15 6.08 -17.45
CA TRP A 997 -22.86 5.47 -17.79
C TRP A 997 -22.49 5.69 -19.25
N LYS A 998 -23.47 5.52 -20.16
CA LYS A 998 -23.27 5.77 -21.58
C LYS A 998 -23.05 7.24 -21.92
N ILE A 999 -23.50 8.16 -21.07
CA ILE A 999 -23.16 9.58 -21.22
C ILE A 999 -21.74 9.85 -20.72
N PHE A 1000 -21.39 9.32 -19.55
CA PHE A 1000 -20.07 9.52 -18.97
C PHE A 1000 -18.95 8.94 -19.87
N ASP A 1001 -19.15 7.78 -20.48
CA ASP A 1001 -18.17 7.21 -21.41
C ASP A 1001 -18.29 7.69 -22.86
N GLY A 1002 -19.26 8.55 -23.17
CA GLY A 1002 -19.46 9.16 -24.48
C GLY A 1002 -20.18 8.30 -25.53
N ARG A 1003 -20.74 7.14 -25.17
CA ARG A 1003 -21.61 6.33 -26.05
C ARG A 1003 -22.93 7.03 -26.42
N ILE A 1004 -23.41 7.96 -25.59
CA ILE A 1004 -24.56 8.83 -25.88
C ILE A 1004 -24.05 10.27 -25.95
N LYS A 1005 -24.30 10.93 -27.09
CA LYS A 1005 -23.92 12.33 -27.30
C LYS A 1005 -24.98 13.30 -26.77
N GLU A 1006 -24.57 14.54 -26.56
CA GLU A 1006 -25.41 15.59 -25.97
C GLU A 1006 -26.64 15.97 -26.81
N ASP A 1007 -26.60 15.71 -28.11
CA ASP A 1007 -27.68 15.89 -29.08
C ASP A 1007 -28.59 14.67 -29.19
N GLU A 1008 -28.39 13.66 -28.34
CA GLU A 1008 -29.18 12.41 -28.31
C GLU A 1008 -29.63 12.04 -26.89
N TYR A 1009 -29.44 12.93 -25.90
CA TYR A 1009 -29.73 12.65 -24.49
C TYR A 1009 -31.16 12.18 -24.28
N ASN A 1010 -32.13 12.94 -24.79
CA ASN A 1010 -33.53 12.67 -24.52
C ASN A 1010 -34.07 11.51 -25.38
N GLN A 1011 -33.61 11.41 -26.62
CA GLN A 1011 -33.91 10.31 -27.52
C GLN A 1011 -33.44 8.98 -26.93
N GLN A 1012 -32.18 8.89 -26.49
CA GLN A 1012 -31.63 7.65 -25.94
C GLN A 1012 -32.24 7.29 -24.59
N TRP A 1013 -32.65 8.28 -23.80
CA TRP A 1013 -33.47 8.06 -22.61
C TRP A 1013 -34.78 7.32 -22.97
N TRP A 1014 -35.51 7.79 -23.98
CA TRP A 1014 -36.76 7.15 -24.40
C TRP A 1014 -36.56 5.80 -25.09
N ASN A 1015 -35.45 5.61 -25.81
CA ASN A 1015 -35.08 4.30 -26.35
C ASN A 1015 -34.88 3.27 -25.22
N LEU A 1016 -34.23 3.66 -24.12
CA LEU A 1016 -34.03 2.79 -22.96
C LEU A 1016 -35.33 2.56 -22.18
N ARG A 1017 -36.17 3.58 -22.01
CA ARG A 1017 -37.52 3.46 -21.43
C ARG A 1017 -38.38 2.48 -22.21
N LEU A 1018 -38.35 2.54 -23.54
CA LEU A 1018 -39.04 1.60 -24.41
C LEU A 1018 -38.44 0.20 -24.32
N LYS A 1019 -37.10 0.07 -24.40
CA LYS A 1019 -36.40 -1.23 -24.38
C LYS A 1019 -36.59 -2.00 -23.08
N TYR A 1020 -36.48 -1.34 -21.93
CA TYR A 1020 -36.48 -2.01 -20.63
C TYR A 1020 -37.84 -2.00 -19.95
N GLN A 1021 -38.58 -0.87 -20.00
CA GLN A 1021 -39.89 -0.79 -19.36
C GLN A 1021 -41.08 -1.02 -20.31
N GLY A 1022 -40.90 -0.89 -21.62
CA GLY A 1022 -42.03 -0.93 -22.54
C GLY A 1022 -42.97 0.25 -22.37
N LEU A 1023 -42.40 1.44 -22.14
CA LEU A 1023 -43.14 2.68 -21.99
C LEU A 1023 -42.85 3.64 -23.14
N CYS A 1024 -43.87 4.40 -23.55
CA CYS A 1024 -43.75 5.47 -24.53
C CYS A 1024 -44.06 6.84 -23.90
N PRO A 1025 -43.47 7.93 -24.42
CA PRO A 1025 -43.87 9.27 -24.01
C PRO A 1025 -45.28 9.55 -24.53
N PRO A 1026 -46.16 10.19 -23.74
CA PRO A 1026 -47.52 10.49 -24.17
C PRO A 1026 -47.64 11.73 -25.07
N ALA A 1027 -46.58 12.52 -25.19
CA ALA A 1027 -46.45 13.63 -26.12
C ALA A 1027 -45.11 13.53 -26.88
N PRO A 1028 -45.00 14.06 -28.10
CA PRO A 1028 -43.73 14.13 -28.83
C PRO A 1028 -42.67 14.84 -27.99
N ARG A 1029 -41.44 14.30 -28.00
CA ARG A 1029 -40.29 14.88 -27.33
C ARG A 1029 -39.23 15.28 -28.36
N SER A 1030 -38.51 16.33 -28.05
CA SER A 1030 -37.38 16.85 -28.83
C SER A 1030 -36.11 16.83 -27.97
N GLU A 1031 -34.99 17.23 -28.56
CA GLU A 1031 -33.75 17.43 -27.80
C GLU A 1031 -33.69 18.78 -27.09
N ASP A 1032 -34.68 19.65 -27.24
CA ASP A 1032 -34.87 20.79 -26.32
C ASP A 1032 -35.41 20.33 -24.96
N ASP A 1033 -35.97 19.12 -24.90
CA ASP A 1033 -36.43 18.49 -23.67
C ASP A 1033 -35.28 17.76 -22.96
N PHE A 1034 -35.39 17.61 -21.64
CA PHE A 1034 -34.45 16.83 -20.84
C PHE A 1034 -35.21 16.11 -19.72
N ASP A 1035 -35.98 15.11 -20.12
CA ASP A 1035 -36.86 14.33 -19.24
C ASP A 1035 -36.12 13.63 -18.08
N PRO A 1036 -34.86 13.14 -18.24
CA PRO A 1036 -34.08 12.62 -17.11
C PRO A 1036 -33.89 13.65 -15.99
N GLY A 1037 -33.67 14.93 -16.33
CA GLY A 1037 -33.51 16.00 -15.34
C GLY A 1037 -34.74 16.25 -14.48
N ALA A 1038 -35.91 15.75 -14.89
CA ALA A 1038 -37.14 15.82 -14.12
C ALA A 1038 -37.25 14.75 -13.03
N LYS A 1039 -36.18 13.96 -12.76
CA LYS A 1039 -36.08 12.99 -11.66
C LYS A 1039 -34.94 13.39 -10.72
N PHE A 1040 -35.25 13.57 -9.42
CA PHE A 1040 -34.35 14.08 -8.37
C PHE A 1040 -32.87 13.62 -8.44
N HIS A 1041 -32.64 12.31 -8.57
CA HIS A 1041 -31.29 11.72 -8.54
C HIS A 1041 -30.36 12.16 -9.69
N ILE A 1042 -30.92 12.67 -10.79
CA ILE A 1042 -30.15 13.20 -11.93
C ILE A 1042 -29.51 14.56 -11.57
N PRO A 1043 -30.28 15.63 -11.24
CA PRO A 1043 -29.71 16.91 -10.81
C PRO A 1043 -28.98 16.84 -9.46
N ALA A 1044 -29.41 15.98 -8.54
CA ALA A 1044 -28.76 15.80 -7.23
C ALA A 1044 -27.50 14.91 -7.28
N ASN A 1045 -27.15 14.38 -8.46
CA ASN A 1045 -25.95 13.56 -8.66
C ASN A 1045 -25.84 12.32 -7.74
N VAL A 1046 -26.97 11.61 -7.55
CA VAL A 1046 -27.02 10.40 -6.72
C VAL A 1046 -27.02 9.16 -7.63
N PRO A 1047 -26.02 8.25 -7.56
CA PRO A 1047 -26.00 6.97 -8.29
C PRO A 1047 -27.28 6.15 -8.04
N TYR A 1048 -27.86 5.54 -9.07
CA TYR A 1048 -29.21 4.93 -9.00
C TYR A 1048 -29.19 3.40 -8.97
N VAL A 1049 -28.13 2.78 -9.48
CA VAL A 1049 -27.98 1.32 -9.53
C VAL A 1049 -28.00 0.68 -8.14
N ARG A 1050 -27.70 1.47 -7.09
CA ARG A 1050 -27.87 1.08 -5.68
C ARG A 1050 -29.26 0.54 -5.39
N TYR A 1051 -30.30 1.11 -5.99
CA TYR A 1051 -31.69 0.69 -5.78
C TYR A 1051 -31.99 -0.60 -6.54
N PHE A 1052 -31.45 -0.79 -7.74
CA PHE A 1052 -31.57 -2.08 -8.46
C PHE A 1052 -30.91 -3.20 -7.66
N VAL A 1053 -29.68 -2.98 -7.19
CA VAL A 1053 -28.97 -3.94 -6.34
C VAL A 1053 -29.77 -4.21 -5.06
N SER A 1054 -30.26 -3.16 -4.39
CA SER A 1054 -31.11 -3.28 -3.21
C SER A 1054 -32.32 -4.16 -3.44
N PHE A 1055 -33.06 -3.92 -4.52
CA PHE A 1055 -34.29 -4.66 -4.84
C PHE A 1055 -34.05 -6.12 -5.15
N VAL A 1056 -32.81 -6.51 -5.47
CA VAL A 1056 -32.43 -7.92 -5.64
C VAL A 1056 -32.01 -8.50 -4.29
N ILE A 1057 -31.05 -7.88 -3.61
CA ILE A 1057 -30.43 -8.45 -2.41
C ILE A 1057 -31.34 -8.37 -1.18
N GLN A 1058 -32.29 -7.44 -1.13
CA GLN A 1058 -33.26 -7.37 -0.02
C GLN A 1058 -34.07 -8.67 0.10
N PHE A 1059 -34.38 -9.35 -1.01
CA PHE A 1059 -35.07 -10.63 -0.96
C PHE A 1059 -34.14 -11.76 -0.53
N GLN A 1060 -32.85 -11.71 -0.89
CA GLN A 1060 -31.85 -12.67 -0.38
C GLN A 1060 -31.69 -12.53 1.15
N PHE A 1061 -31.62 -11.29 1.63
CA PHE A 1061 -31.59 -11.00 3.06
C PHE A 1061 -32.89 -11.46 3.73
N HIS A 1062 -34.05 -11.09 3.19
CA HIS A 1062 -35.33 -11.48 3.75
C HIS A 1062 -35.46 -13.01 3.84
N GLU A 1063 -35.14 -13.77 2.80
CA GLU A 1063 -35.14 -15.24 2.82
C GLU A 1063 -34.24 -15.81 3.93
N ALA A 1064 -33.01 -15.31 4.05
CA ALA A 1064 -32.08 -15.77 5.07
C ALA A 1064 -32.53 -15.42 6.50
N LEU A 1065 -33.09 -14.23 6.69
CA LEU A 1065 -33.59 -13.77 7.99
C LEU A 1065 -34.88 -14.49 8.38
N CYS A 1066 -35.74 -14.81 7.43
CA CYS A 1066 -36.92 -15.64 7.65
C CYS A 1066 -36.54 -17.05 8.08
N LYS A 1067 -35.52 -17.64 7.44
CA LYS A 1067 -34.94 -18.92 7.86
C LYS A 1067 -34.40 -18.83 9.29
N ALA A 1068 -33.68 -17.75 9.63
CA ALA A 1068 -33.16 -17.52 10.98
C ALA A 1068 -34.27 -17.32 12.02
N ALA A 1069 -35.37 -16.67 11.65
CA ALA A 1069 -36.56 -16.49 12.48
C ALA A 1069 -37.41 -17.77 12.63
N GLY A 1070 -37.02 -18.87 11.98
CA GLY A 1070 -37.76 -20.13 12.04
C GLY A 1070 -39.08 -20.13 11.24
N HIS A 1071 -39.23 -19.22 10.28
CA HIS A 1071 -40.43 -19.16 9.44
C HIS A 1071 -40.59 -20.43 8.60
N THR A 1072 -41.83 -20.91 8.49
CA THR A 1072 -42.19 -22.03 7.62
C THR A 1072 -43.35 -21.63 6.72
N GLY A 1073 -43.33 -22.08 5.47
CA GLY A 1073 -44.35 -21.72 4.46
C GLY A 1073 -43.86 -20.68 3.44
N PRO A 1074 -44.77 -20.06 2.67
CA PRO A 1074 -44.41 -19.12 1.62
C PRO A 1074 -43.62 -17.92 2.14
N LEU A 1075 -42.58 -17.51 1.41
CA LEU A 1075 -41.66 -16.45 1.84
C LEU A 1075 -42.39 -15.10 2.04
N HIS A 1076 -43.37 -14.77 1.19
CA HIS A 1076 -44.12 -13.51 1.28
C HIS A 1076 -45.01 -13.35 2.53
N LYS A 1077 -45.17 -14.42 3.33
CA LYS A 1077 -45.90 -14.38 4.60
C LYS A 1077 -44.98 -14.25 5.82
N CYS A 1078 -43.67 -14.19 5.60
CA CYS A 1078 -42.70 -14.09 6.67
C CYS A 1078 -42.73 -12.71 7.35
N ASP A 1079 -42.75 -12.73 8.67
CA ASP A 1079 -42.56 -11.56 9.52
C ASP A 1079 -41.42 -11.87 10.51
N ILE A 1080 -40.33 -11.09 10.44
CA ILE A 1080 -39.15 -11.28 11.30
C ILE A 1080 -39.27 -10.54 12.63
N TYR A 1081 -40.36 -9.79 12.87
CA TYR A 1081 -40.60 -9.06 14.11
C TYR A 1081 -40.33 -9.94 15.35
N GLN A 1082 -39.63 -9.39 16.34
CA GLN A 1082 -39.17 -10.08 17.56
C GLN A 1082 -38.11 -11.19 17.41
N SER A 1083 -37.62 -11.52 16.21
CA SER A 1083 -36.52 -12.47 16.04
C SER A 1083 -35.17 -11.85 16.37
N LYS A 1084 -34.58 -12.28 17.50
CA LYS A 1084 -33.23 -11.84 17.92
C LYS A 1084 -32.13 -12.46 17.06
N GLU A 1085 -32.38 -13.65 16.52
CA GLU A 1085 -31.48 -14.38 15.62
C GLU A 1085 -31.32 -13.60 14.30
N ALA A 1086 -32.44 -13.18 13.70
CA ALA A 1086 -32.43 -12.32 12.51
C ALA A 1086 -31.71 -10.98 12.78
N GLY A 1087 -32.01 -10.34 13.91
CA GLY A 1087 -31.33 -9.10 14.31
C GLY A 1087 -29.82 -9.26 14.53
N THR A 1088 -29.39 -10.39 15.08
CA THR A 1088 -27.96 -10.70 15.29
C THR A 1088 -27.23 -10.82 13.95
N LEU A 1089 -27.81 -11.51 12.97
CA LEU A 1089 -27.22 -11.63 11.62
C LEU A 1089 -27.08 -10.25 10.96
N LEU A 1090 -28.16 -9.46 10.95
CA LEU A 1090 -28.17 -8.10 10.41
C LEU A 1090 -27.14 -7.20 11.10
N GLY A 1091 -27.14 -7.17 12.43
CA GLY A 1091 -26.22 -6.34 13.22
C GLY A 1091 -24.76 -6.69 12.98
N ASN A 1092 -24.42 -7.98 12.90
CA ASN A 1092 -23.05 -8.42 12.66
C ASN A 1092 -22.54 -8.01 11.27
N ALA A 1093 -23.38 -8.10 10.24
CA ALA A 1093 -23.01 -7.64 8.89
C ALA A 1093 -22.87 -6.11 8.83
N MET A 1094 -23.80 -5.36 9.47
CA MET A 1094 -23.75 -3.89 9.49
C MET A 1094 -22.50 -3.34 10.20
N LYS A 1095 -22.02 -4.00 11.26
CA LYS A 1095 -20.81 -3.59 12.00
C LYS A 1095 -19.54 -3.57 11.16
N LEU A 1096 -19.48 -4.34 10.07
CA LEU A 1096 -18.33 -4.31 9.16
C LEU A 1096 -18.23 -2.99 8.41
N GLY A 1097 -19.35 -2.31 8.16
CA GLY A 1097 -19.39 -1.17 7.25
C GLY A 1097 -18.73 -1.51 5.91
N TYR A 1098 -17.75 -0.70 5.50
CA TYR A 1098 -16.94 -0.89 4.30
C TYR A 1098 -15.55 -1.51 4.59
N SER A 1099 -15.31 -2.08 5.78
CA SER A 1099 -13.98 -2.60 6.15
C SER A 1099 -13.57 -3.88 5.40
N LYS A 1100 -14.54 -4.58 4.81
CA LYS A 1100 -14.36 -5.84 4.08
C LYS A 1100 -15.00 -5.76 2.68
N PRO A 1101 -14.54 -6.57 1.71
CA PRO A 1101 -15.24 -6.77 0.45
C PRO A 1101 -16.70 -7.18 0.70
N TRP A 1102 -17.64 -6.61 -0.07
CA TRP A 1102 -19.07 -6.87 0.09
C TRP A 1102 -19.49 -8.36 0.02
N PRO A 1103 -18.80 -9.27 -0.71
CA PRO A 1103 -19.16 -10.69 -0.70
C PRO A 1103 -19.00 -11.35 0.67
N GLU A 1104 -18.09 -10.85 1.52
CA GLU A 1104 -17.94 -11.34 2.91
C GLU A 1104 -19.16 -10.93 3.75
N ALA A 1105 -19.64 -9.70 3.61
CA ALA A 1105 -20.86 -9.23 4.28
C ALA A 1105 -22.11 -9.97 3.77
N MET A 1106 -22.19 -10.27 2.46
CA MET A 1106 -23.25 -11.10 1.88
C MET A 1106 -23.28 -12.50 2.51
N GLN A 1107 -22.10 -13.11 2.68
CA GLN A 1107 -21.96 -14.45 3.23
C GLN A 1107 -22.37 -14.54 4.71
N LEU A 1108 -22.11 -13.49 5.49
CA LEU A 1108 -22.54 -13.43 6.89
C LEU A 1108 -24.06 -13.48 7.04
N ILE A 1109 -24.81 -12.87 6.12
CA ILE A 1109 -26.28 -12.86 6.17
C ILE A 1109 -26.86 -14.11 5.50
N THR A 1110 -26.36 -14.45 4.32
CA THR A 1110 -27.05 -15.38 3.39
C THR A 1110 -26.37 -16.73 3.21
N GLU A 1111 -25.23 -16.98 3.88
CA GLU A 1111 -24.37 -18.16 3.70
C GLU A 1111 -23.74 -18.28 2.29
N GLN A 1112 -23.96 -17.32 1.38
CA GLN A 1112 -23.38 -17.26 0.02
C GLN A 1112 -22.73 -15.89 -0.27
N SER A 1113 -21.87 -15.82 -1.28
CA SER A 1113 -21.11 -14.60 -1.61
C SER A 1113 -21.67 -13.80 -2.81
N ASN A 1114 -22.66 -14.33 -3.54
CA ASN A 1114 -23.12 -13.78 -4.81
C ASN A 1114 -24.46 -13.04 -4.70
N MET A 1115 -24.68 -12.05 -5.57
CA MET A 1115 -26.01 -11.50 -5.83
C MET A 1115 -26.84 -12.47 -6.69
N SER A 1116 -28.11 -12.68 -6.34
CA SER A 1116 -28.99 -13.65 -6.98
C SER A 1116 -30.46 -13.20 -6.98
N ALA A 1117 -31.14 -13.38 -8.11
CA ALA A 1117 -32.58 -13.11 -8.24
C ALA A 1117 -33.48 -14.22 -7.65
N ASN A 1118 -32.90 -15.35 -7.22
CA ASN A 1118 -33.68 -16.55 -6.86
C ASN A 1118 -34.68 -16.29 -5.73
N ALA A 1119 -34.25 -15.63 -4.66
CA ALA A 1119 -35.12 -15.33 -3.50
C ALA A 1119 -36.29 -14.41 -3.89
N LEU A 1120 -36.04 -13.42 -4.76
CA LEU A 1120 -37.07 -12.55 -5.32
C LEU A 1120 -38.07 -13.34 -6.17
N MET A 1121 -37.58 -14.21 -7.07
CA MET A 1121 -38.44 -15.07 -7.88
C MET A 1121 -39.28 -16.02 -7.02
N ALA A 1122 -38.70 -16.58 -5.95
CA ALA A 1122 -39.40 -17.45 -5.00
C ALA A 1122 -40.50 -16.69 -4.24
N TYR A 1123 -40.25 -15.44 -3.83
CA TYR A 1123 -41.24 -14.58 -3.19
C TYR A 1123 -42.48 -14.38 -4.08
N PHE A 1124 -42.28 -14.08 -5.36
CA PHE A 1124 -43.34 -13.78 -6.32
C PHE A 1124 -43.84 -14.98 -7.14
N GLN A 1125 -43.39 -16.20 -6.84
CA GLN A 1125 -43.78 -17.39 -7.59
C GLN A 1125 -45.32 -17.58 -7.68
N PRO A 1126 -46.10 -17.41 -6.59
CA PRO A 1126 -47.56 -17.56 -6.68
C PRO A 1126 -48.21 -16.56 -7.64
N LEU A 1127 -47.79 -15.29 -7.60
CA LEU A 1127 -48.27 -14.26 -8.51
C LEU A 1127 -47.84 -14.52 -9.95
N THR A 1128 -46.61 -14.98 -10.16
CA THR A 1128 -46.09 -15.31 -11.49
C THR A 1128 -46.96 -16.38 -12.16
N ASN A 1129 -47.28 -17.45 -11.43
CA ASN A 1129 -48.15 -18.53 -11.92
C ASN A 1129 -49.56 -18.01 -12.25
N TRP A 1130 -50.09 -17.14 -11.39
CA TRP A 1130 -51.40 -16.53 -11.59
C TRP A 1130 -51.43 -15.63 -12.83
N LEU A 1131 -50.45 -14.74 -12.98
CA LEU A 1131 -50.33 -13.82 -14.12
C LEU A 1131 -50.21 -14.57 -15.45
N ILE A 1132 -49.41 -15.65 -15.49
CA ILE A 1132 -49.28 -16.47 -16.70
C ILE A 1132 -50.65 -17.06 -17.08
N THR A 1133 -51.36 -17.64 -16.11
CA THR A 1133 -52.68 -18.24 -16.34
C THR A 1133 -53.68 -17.19 -16.82
N GLU A 1134 -53.72 -16.03 -16.19
CA GLU A 1134 -54.65 -14.95 -16.50
C GLU A 1134 -54.32 -14.27 -17.84
N ASN A 1135 -53.05 -14.11 -18.18
CA ASN A 1135 -52.62 -13.58 -19.48
C ASN A 1135 -52.94 -14.56 -20.61
N MET A 1136 -52.69 -15.86 -20.42
CA MET A 1136 -53.05 -16.90 -21.40
C MET A 1136 -54.57 -16.96 -21.63
N LYS A 1137 -55.37 -16.90 -20.56
CA LYS A 1137 -56.84 -16.91 -20.63
C LYS A 1137 -57.40 -15.75 -21.46
N ASN A 1138 -56.74 -14.60 -21.46
CA ASN A 1138 -57.16 -13.40 -22.17
C ASN A 1138 -56.36 -13.18 -23.48
N GLU A 1139 -55.58 -14.16 -23.91
CA GLU A 1139 -54.79 -14.13 -25.15
C GLU A 1139 -53.83 -12.92 -25.25
N GLU A 1140 -53.24 -12.52 -24.12
CA GLU A 1140 -52.32 -11.38 -24.06
C GLU A 1140 -51.00 -11.68 -24.78
N ILE A 1141 -50.49 -10.68 -25.50
CA ILE A 1141 -49.16 -10.75 -26.12
C ILE A 1141 -48.13 -10.16 -25.17
N LEU A 1142 -47.23 -10.99 -24.66
CA LEU A 1142 -46.15 -10.52 -23.79
C LEU A 1142 -45.18 -9.59 -24.54
N GLY A 1143 -44.73 -8.55 -23.85
CA GLY A 1143 -43.91 -7.50 -24.46
C GLY A 1143 -44.71 -6.60 -25.39
N TRP A 1144 -44.01 -5.79 -26.17
CA TRP A 1144 -44.59 -4.73 -27.01
C TRP A 1144 -44.06 -4.86 -28.45
N PRO A 1145 -44.47 -5.88 -29.22
CA PRO A 1145 -44.00 -6.07 -30.59
C PRO A 1145 -44.35 -4.90 -31.51
N GLU A 1146 -45.43 -4.15 -31.21
CA GLU A 1146 -45.75 -2.88 -31.87
C GLU A 1146 -45.03 -1.71 -31.17
N TYR A 1147 -43.70 -1.82 -31.05
CA TYR A 1147 -42.87 -0.89 -30.27
C TYR A 1147 -42.83 0.54 -30.83
N THR A 1148 -43.24 0.77 -32.08
CA THR A 1148 -43.33 2.10 -32.71
C THR A 1148 -44.64 2.83 -32.40
N TRP A 1149 -45.60 2.17 -31.75
CA TRP A 1149 -46.88 2.79 -31.41
C TRP A 1149 -46.70 3.91 -30.38
N THR A 1150 -47.38 5.04 -30.63
CA THR A 1150 -47.50 6.16 -29.68
C THR A 1150 -48.92 6.76 -29.73
N PRO A 1151 -49.41 7.39 -28.64
CA PRO A 1151 -50.78 7.95 -28.59
C PRO A 1151 -51.08 9.07 -29.60
N TYR A 1152 -50.05 9.72 -30.16
CA TYR A 1152 -50.19 10.85 -31.07
C TYR A 1152 -49.88 10.51 -32.55
N ALA A 1153 -49.46 9.29 -32.85
CA ALA A 1153 -49.11 8.88 -34.23
C ALA A 1153 -50.30 8.97 -35.22
N GLY A 1154 -51.55 8.91 -34.74
CA GLY A 1154 -52.76 8.96 -35.58
C GLY A 1154 -53.40 10.35 -35.76
N ARG A 1155 -52.95 11.39 -35.05
CA ARG A 1155 -53.61 12.73 -35.05
C ARG A 1155 -52.90 13.80 -35.90
N GLY A 1156 -51.85 13.45 -36.64
CA GLY A 1156 -51.04 14.45 -37.37
C GLY A 1156 -50.20 13.93 -38.54
N ALA A 1157 -50.69 12.94 -39.30
CA ALA A 1157 -50.05 12.50 -40.54
C ALA A 1157 -50.76 13.05 -41.78
N LEU A 1158 -50.92 14.36 -41.84
CA LEU A 1158 -51.11 15.10 -43.09
C LEU A 1158 -50.14 16.28 -43.03
N GLU A 1159 -49.14 16.24 -43.91
CA GLU A 1159 -48.11 17.25 -44.17
C GLU A 1159 -46.88 17.27 -43.24
N SER A 1160 -45.91 16.38 -43.48
CA SER A 1160 -44.67 16.72 -44.21
C SER A 1160 -43.51 15.74 -43.94
N ASP A 1161 -42.82 15.43 -45.03
CA ASP A 1161 -41.56 14.71 -45.22
C ASP A 1161 -41.54 13.17 -45.12
N ASN A 1162 -41.24 12.56 -46.27
CA ASN A 1162 -41.36 11.13 -46.57
C ASN A 1162 -40.10 10.36 -46.08
N ARG A 1163 -39.69 10.62 -44.83
CA ARG A 1163 -38.47 10.09 -44.23
C ARG A 1163 -38.78 9.13 -43.08
N VAL A 1164 -38.11 7.99 -43.08
CA VAL A 1164 -38.23 6.90 -42.11
C VAL A 1164 -36.88 6.63 -41.46
N ASN A 1165 -36.91 6.24 -40.18
CA ASN A 1165 -35.70 5.86 -39.46
C ASN A 1165 -35.31 4.42 -39.81
N PHE A 1166 -34.12 4.24 -40.38
CA PHE A 1166 -33.54 2.94 -40.69
C PHE A 1166 -32.10 2.87 -40.16
N LEU A 1167 -31.86 1.99 -39.19
CA LEU A 1167 -30.58 1.85 -38.47
C LEU A 1167 -30.04 3.17 -37.86
N GLY A 1168 -30.92 4.01 -37.31
CA GLY A 1168 -30.51 5.28 -36.69
C GLY A 1168 -30.26 6.41 -37.69
N MET A 1169 -30.45 6.18 -38.98
CA MET A 1169 -30.37 7.21 -40.02
C MET A 1169 -31.77 7.61 -40.49
N SER A 1170 -31.99 8.92 -40.66
CA SER A 1170 -33.21 9.46 -41.29
C SER A 1170 -33.08 9.40 -42.81
N LEU A 1171 -33.75 8.42 -43.45
CA LEU A 1171 -33.65 8.13 -44.88
C LEU A 1171 -35.01 8.26 -45.55
N GLY A 1172 -35.05 8.51 -46.86
CA GLY A 1172 -36.31 8.43 -47.62
C GLY A 1172 -36.90 7.01 -47.56
N SER A 1173 -38.23 6.89 -47.58
CA SER A 1173 -38.92 5.58 -47.53
C SER A 1173 -38.44 4.58 -48.59
N SER A 1174 -38.09 5.03 -49.79
CA SER A 1174 -37.48 4.19 -50.83
C SER A 1174 -36.04 3.76 -50.52
N GLN A 1175 -35.24 4.62 -49.89
CA GLN A 1175 -33.85 4.34 -49.50
C GLN A 1175 -33.79 3.34 -48.34
N ALA A 1176 -34.71 3.43 -47.38
CA ALA A 1176 -34.82 2.47 -46.28
C ALA A 1176 -35.21 1.06 -46.77
N ILE A 1177 -36.11 0.96 -47.75
CA ILE A 1177 -36.45 -0.32 -48.39
C ILE A 1177 -35.23 -0.89 -49.11
N SER A 1178 -34.46 -0.08 -49.86
CA SER A 1178 -33.20 -0.53 -50.45
C SER A 1178 -32.19 -0.98 -49.40
N GLY A 1179 -32.09 -0.26 -48.29
CA GLY A 1179 -31.25 -0.63 -47.15
C GLY A 1179 -31.64 -1.97 -46.52
N GLN A 1180 -32.93 -2.26 -46.38
CA GLN A 1180 -33.43 -3.55 -45.87
C GLN A 1180 -33.00 -4.72 -46.77
N TRP A 1181 -33.10 -4.55 -48.09
CA TRP A 1181 -32.65 -5.57 -49.04
C TRP A 1181 -31.14 -5.77 -49.00
N ILE A 1182 -30.37 -4.69 -48.87
CA ILE A 1182 -28.90 -4.77 -48.75
C ILE A 1182 -28.50 -5.50 -47.46
N LEU A 1183 -29.13 -5.19 -46.32
CA LEU A 1183 -28.87 -5.87 -45.05
C LEU A 1183 -29.29 -7.34 -45.08
N LEU A 1184 -30.41 -7.67 -45.73
CA LEU A 1184 -30.85 -9.05 -45.89
C LEU A 1184 -29.81 -9.86 -46.70
N VAL A 1185 -29.30 -9.27 -47.80
CA VAL A 1185 -28.25 -9.89 -48.63
C VAL A 1185 -26.94 -10.02 -47.85
N LEU A 1186 -26.51 -8.97 -47.13
CA LEU A 1186 -25.31 -9.03 -46.28
C LEU A 1186 -25.46 -10.05 -45.15
N GLY A 1187 -26.63 -10.14 -44.53
CA GLY A 1187 -26.95 -11.11 -43.49
C GLY A 1187 -26.93 -12.55 -44.01
N LEU A 1188 -27.48 -12.80 -45.21
CA LEU A 1188 -27.38 -14.09 -45.88
C LEU A 1188 -25.94 -14.45 -46.26
N LEU A 1189 -25.16 -13.48 -46.76
CA LEU A 1189 -23.74 -13.68 -47.06
C LEU A 1189 -22.91 -13.97 -45.80
N LEU A 1190 -23.16 -13.25 -44.71
CA LEU A 1190 -22.55 -13.51 -43.41
C LEU A 1190 -22.95 -14.88 -42.88
N LEU A 1191 -24.22 -15.27 -42.96
CA LEU A 1191 -24.68 -16.59 -42.54
C LEU A 1191 -23.97 -17.69 -43.32
N ILE A 1192 -23.86 -17.55 -44.65
CA ILE A 1192 -23.14 -18.49 -45.51
C ILE A 1192 -21.65 -18.51 -45.13
N ALA A 1193 -21.00 -17.36 -44.94
CA ALA A 1193 -19.60 -17.28 -44.52
C ALA A 1193 -19.38 -17.92 -43.15
N THR A 1194 -20.33 -17.76 -42.22
CA THR A 1194 -20.29 -18.34 -40.87
C THR A 1194 -20.49 -19.86 -40.91
N ILE A 1195 -21.36 -20.36 -41.79
CA ILE A 1195 -21.53 -21.80 -42.04
C ILE A 1195 -20.24 -22.37 -42.68
N VAL A 1196 -19.65 -21.69 -43.65
CA VAL A 1196 -18.39 -22.10 -44.31
C VAL A 1196 -17.23 -22.10 -43.31
N LEU A 1197 -17.13 -21.08 -42.45
CA LEU A 1197 -16.15 -21.00 -41.37
C LEU A 1197 -16.41 -22.06 -40.30
N GLY A 1198 -17.67 -22.33 -39.95
CA GLY A 1198 -18.06 -23.38 -39.01
C GLY A 1198 -17.72 -24.79 -39.52
N VAL A 1199 -17.91 -25.03 -40.82
CA VAL A 1199 -17.52 -26.30 -41.49
C VAL A 1199 -15.99 -26.43 -41.55
N ARG A 1200 -15.25 -25.36 -41.87
CA ARG A 1200 -13.78 -25.34 -41.84
C ARG A 1200 -13.22 -25.49 -40.42
N PHE A 1201 -13.88 -24.89 -39.42
CA PHE A 1201 -13.50 -24.98 -38.01
C PHE A 1201 -13.79 -26.38 -37.46
N SER A 1202 -14.91 -26.98 -37.83
CA SER A 1202 -15.24 -28.39 -37.51
C SER A 1202 -14.25 -29.37 -38.15
N SER A 1203 -13.82 -29.13 -39.41
CA SER A 1203 -12.81 -29.99 -40.05
C SER A 1203 -11.41 -29.81 -39.48
N ALA A 1204 -11.06 -28.61 -39.00
CA ALA A 1204 -9.78 -28.33 -38.31
C ALA A 1204 -9.76 -28.88 -36.87
N ARG A 1205 -10.91 -28.89 -36.18
CA ARG A 1205 -11.03 -29.34 -34.79
C ARG A 1205 -10.98 -30.86 -34.61
N ASN A 1206 -11.27 -31.65 -35.65
CA ASN A 1206 -11.08 -33.10 -35.61
C ASN A 1206 -9.60 -33.55 -35.66
N GLY A 1207 -8.64 -32.64 -35.83
CA GLY A 1207 -7.21 -32.94 -35.90
C GLY A 1207 -6.36 -32.57 -34.68
N ALA A 1208 -6.90 -31.84 -33.69
CA ALA A 1208 -6.07 -31.34 -32.59
C ALA A 1208 -6.85 -31.19 -31.27
N HIS A 1209 -6.81 -32.24 -30.44
CA HIS A 1209 -7.10 -32.13 -29.01
C HIS A 1209 -5.91 -32.66 -28.19
N LYS A 1210 -5.00 -31.76 -27.83
CA LYS A 1210 -4.22 -31.80 -26.59
C LYS A 1210 -4.12 -30.38 -26.00
N SER A 1211 -4.64 -30.26 -24.78
CA SER A 1211 -4.26 -29.40 -23.64
C SER A 1211 -4.05 -27.88 -23.78
N SER A 1212 -4.95 -27.14 -23.09
CA SER A 1212 -4.73 -26.07 -22.10
C SER A 1212 -3.56 -25.07 -22.20
N SER A 1213 -3.98 -23.79 -22.10
CA SER A 1213 -3.32 -22.56 -21.59
C SER A 1213 -2.57 -21.61 -22.55
N GLU A 1214 -2.87 -20.32 -22.30
CA GLU A 1214 -2.15 -19.06 -22.61
C GLU A 1214 -2.56 -18.18 -23.82
N MET A 1215 -2.87 -16.92 -23.44
CA MET A 1215 -2.51 -15.63 -24.06
C MET A 1215 -3.45 -14.90 -25.04
N GLU A 1216 -4.11 -13.89 -24.46
CA GLU A 1216 -3.95 -12.43 -24.71
C GLU A 1216 -4.39 -11.76 -26.03
N LEU A 1217 -5.22 -10.72 -25.80
CA LEU A 1217 -5.24 -9.38 -26.40
C LEU A 1217 -5.30 -9.21 -27.93
N LYS A 1218 -6.47 -8.76 -28.37
CA LYS A 1218 -6.60 -7.57 -29.21
C LYS A 1218 -7.87 -6.81 -28.89
#